data_AF-A0A1G6R4Y1-F1
#
_entry.id   AF-A0A1G6R4Y1-F1
#
_cell.length_a   1.000
_cell.length_b   1.000
_cell.length_c   1.000
_cell.angle_alpha   90.00
_cell.angle_beta   90.00
_cell.angle_gamma   90.00
#
_symmetry.space_group_name_H-M   'P 1'
#
loop_
_entity.id
_entity.type
_entity.pdbx_description
1 polymer ?
#
loop_
_entity_poly.entity_id
_entity_poly.type
_entity_poly.pdbx_seq_one_letter_code
_entity_poly.pdbx_strand_id
1 'polypeptide(L)'
;MTSVFTSVFCSAQKAPAALELRIKNDQVQRVLQFDGKVWRTTRFLSGDGTAVLAVKSEEFFILPMNSDAGLTLSNFTAAEQPKRYSKKDTSFCEIAYRPLSDTAGPHRLLITYFAVKGERFIRKRIRILYDHPATVDRLEVERFINGDAQCGGGRGEPVFIKDQWFTGLEYPAGYARCKDGNTPKSYGRYYDAVGNYSFIDLEGRDIEPRGTEGMVRLMHFPGYAVASGGHYEIQSKTAVTGFAANGMDITRAFMRYLETIWKKPRSFVNYNNWFDASAKDLRGDRFVNVYKKYKAIIEPYGIKIDGMVPDDGWQDRNSIWKPSPKYFPNGDADLAALSRRLKAEGTRLGLWLSINNYTSNIDWGVGNGYAEAKRNKYFSQYGRYYSLSATKYKEEILQRVPELARKADLVYFKHDFNDLCDAGEGNNHPPTERHGHEANLDVALQVLTATRKAKPEIFQNLTNWIWFSPWWLQYADFLWMLAGDDGINGNTPELSRKAMFTTDRDTYIWRMFGNPADRPLVPVSRLMTHGILQTSAEEKDISLQDWADYVVMHYGRGTLLKEWYISLNAMRPELWKALAGVQKWAGQYEKELNNTVFVGGRPDEGNAYGYIGWNGARAILTARNPSAATQTLTIPFNSSTGFYGAPGQSYKARVTYPYDGGYPATFESGKNITIALPGYATMVVVLERGTAPRKKMPDPSSISFRTSVDDARVAETRVTVPSDIKGRCELLVIGYPALPAISIDDRALVPQKTSRAKLNNFAGYAVAGMKSSKATDWNMAGYDLAPWQGKEIRIRYAKTGQQFESFVLVEQRVPAAAAGARNDLPVTGNDVRRQTVQLY
;
A
#
# COMPACT_ATOMS: atom_id res chain seq x y z
N MET A 1 -45.46 24.68 83.34
CA MET A 1 -46.50 24.72 82.28
C MET A 1 -45.82 25.13 80.98
N THR A 2 -45.65 24.14 80.12
CA THR A 2 -45.57 24.12 78.65
C THR A 2 -45.51 25.43 77.85
N SER A 3 -44.48 25.59 77.01
CA SER A 3 -44.66 25.89 75.57
C SER A 3 -43.41 25.57 74.74
N VAL A 4 -43.64 24.75 73.73
CA VAL A 4 -42.82 24.22 72.63
C VAL A 4 -42.06 25.30 71.83
N PHE A 5 -40.78 25.06 71.52
CA PHE A 5 -40.07 25.72 70.42
C PHE A 5 -39.86 24.71 69.27
N THR A 6 -40.43 25.03 68.11
CA THR A 6 -40.31 24.25 66.87
C THR A 6 -39.13 24.76 66.06
N SER A 7 -38.17 23.88 65.75
CA SER A 7 -37.05 24.15 64.85
C SER A 7 -37.50 24.16 63.39
N VAL A 8 -37.22 25.24 62.66
CA VAL A 8 -37.42 25.35 61.21
C VAL A 8 -36.25 24.67 60.48
N PHE A 9 -36.56 23.67 59.66
CA PHE A 9 -35.61 23.06 58.73
C PHE A 9 -35.32 24.03 57.56
N CYS A 10 -34.06 24.44 57.40
CA CYS A 10 -33.56 25.03 56.17
C CYS A 10 -33.46 23.96 55.08
N SER A 11 -34.20 24.12 53.97
CA SER A 11 -34.05 23.27 52.79
C SER A 11 -32.79 23.67 52.03
N ALA A 12 -31.93 22.69 51.76
CA ALA A 12 -30.79 22.85 50.86
C ALA A 12 -31.30 22.99 49.43
N GLN A 13 -31.00 24.12 48.78
CA GLN A 13 -31.20 24.30 47.35
C GLN A 13 -30.36 23.27 46.57
N LYS A 14 -31.03 22.35 45.87
CA LYS A 14 -30.40 21.48 44.87
C LYS A 14 -29.78 22.34 43.77
N ALA A 15 -28.50 22.13 43.48
CA ALA A 15 -27.84 22.70 42.32
C ALA A 15 -28.60 22.32 41.02
N PRO A 16 -28.73 23.23 40.04
CA PRO A 16 -29.41 22.94 38.79
C PRO A 16 -28.69 21.81 38.05
N ALA A 17 -29.46 20.85 37.52
CA ALA A 17 -28.92 19.74 36.73
C ALA A 17 -28.14 20.27 35.52
N ALA A 18 -26.91 19.80 35.32
CA ALA A 18 -26.07 20.19 34.18
C ALA A 18 -26.79 19.92 32.85
N LEU A 19 -26.94 20.95 32.02
CA LEU A 19 -27.64 20.84 30.74
C LEU A 19 -26.82 19.94 29.78
N GLU A 20 -27.41 18.83 29.35
CA GLU A 20 -26.78 17.81 28.51
C GLU A 20 -27.34 17.83 27.08
N LEU A 21 -26.44 17.74 26.09
CA LEU A 21 -26.77 17.68 24.67
C LEU A 21 -26.25 16.38 24.07
N ARG A 22 -27.15 15.55 23.55
CA ARG A 22 -26.81 14.30 22.87
C ARG A 22 -26.95 14.39 21.36
N ILE A 23 -25.88 14.10 20.64
CA ILE A 23 -25.86 13.98 19.18
C ILE A 23 -25.68 12.50 18.88
N LYS A 24 -26.66 11.88 18.22
CA LYS A 24 -26.68 10.43 18.07
C LYS A 24 -27.34 9.98 16.78
N ASN A 25 -27.01 8.76 16.38
CA ASN A 25 -27.84 7.91 15.55
C ASN A 25 -28.23 6.67 16.37
N ASP A 26 -28.63 5.58 15.71
CA ASP A 26 -28.96 4.29 16.32
C ASP A 26 -27.75 3.47 16.81
N GLN A 27 -26.54 3.80 16.38
CA GLN A 27 -25.32 3.03 16.63
C GLN A 27 -24.29 3.74 17.52
N VAL A 28 -24.24 5.07 17.55
CA VAL A 28 -23.23 5.86 18.25
C VAL A 28 -23.83 7.17 18.77
N GLN A 29 -23.28 7.67 19.88
CA GLN A 29 -23.66 8.93 20.49
C GLN A 29 -22.41 9.73 20.90
N ARG A 30 -22.49 11.05 20.79
CA ARG A 30 -21.58 12.03 21.41
C ARG A 30 -22.39 12.86 22.38
N VAL A 31 -21.89 12.98 23.61
CA VAL A 31 -22.58 13.68 24.69
C VAL A 31 -21.77 14.91 25.08
N LEU A 32 -22.41 16.07 25.05
CA LEU A 32 -21.85 17.35 25.45
C LEU A 32 -22.55 17.85 26.71
N GLN A 33 -21.81 18.58 27.55
CA GLN A 33 -22.35 19.29 28.71
C GLN A 33 -22.07 20.78 28.59
N PHE A 34 -23.04 21.58 29.01
CA PHE A 34 -22.90 23.03 29.09
C PHE A 34 -22.41 23.43 30.48
N ASP A 35 -21.33 24.21 30.55
CA ASP A 35 -20.72 24.67 31.81
C ASP A 35 -21.22 26.07 32.25
N GLY A 36 -22.23 26.61 31.58
CA GLY A 36 -22.70 27.98 31.75
C GLY A 36 -22.14 28.96 30.70
N LYS A 37 -21.10 28.58 29.95
CA LYS A 37 -20.50 29.39 28.87
C LYS A 37 -20.38 28.64 27.56
N VAL A 38 -19.93 27.39 27.56
CA VAL A 38 -19.64 26.61 26.35
C VAL A 38 -20.07 25.15 26.48
N TRP A 39 -20.21 24.47 25.33
CA TRP A 39 -20.53 23.04 25.27
C TRP A 39 -19.26 22.21 25.06
N ARG A 40 -19.00 21.26 25.95
CA ARG A 40 -17.85 20.34 25.84
C ARG A 40 -18.29 18.91 25.76
N THR A 41 -17.67 18.13 24.87
CA THR A 41 -17.81 16.68 24.84
C THR A 41 -17.26 16.10 26.13
N THR A 42 -18.06 15.28 26.78
CA THR A 42 -17.69 14.57 28.02
C THR A 42 -17.55 13.08 27.79
N ARG A 43 -18.21 12.54 26.76
CA ARG A 43 -18.13 11.12 26.41
C ARG A 43 -18.64 10.82 25.01
N PHE A 44 -18.06 9.77 24.42
CA PHE A 44 -18.63 9.03 23.30
C PHE A 44 -19.22 7.73 23.81
N LEU A 45 -20.34 7.30 23.20
CA LEU A 45 -21.09 6.12 23.61
C LEU A 45 -21.46 5.28 22.39
N SER A 46 -21.54 3.96 22.55
CA SER A 46 -22.32 3.14 21.61
C SER A 46 -23.82 3.49 21.69
N GLY A 47 -24.60 3.09 20.69
CA GLY A 47 -26.03 3.37 20.58
C GLY A 47 -26.83 2.89 21.80
N ASP A 48 -26.44 1.75 22.36
CA ASP A 48 -26.99 1.16 23.60
C ASP A 48 -26.35 1.69 24.90
N GLY A 49 -25.28 2.49 24.79
CA GLY A 49 -24.55 3.06 25.92
C GLY A 49 -23.59 2.12 26.65
N THR A 50 -23.35 0.90 26.14
CA THR A 50 -22.48 -0.10 26.79
C THR A 50 -20.99 0.19 26.63
N ALA A 51 -20.57 0.67 25.46
CA ALA A 51 -19.22 1.16 25.23
C ALA A 51 -19.14 2.64 25.58
N VAL A 52 -18.16 3.02 26.39
CA VAL A 52 -17.97 4.40 26.86
C VAL A 52 -16.52 4.82 26.69
N LEU A 53 -16.31 5.94 26.00
CA LEU A 53 -15.06 6.69 26.00
C LEU A 53 -15.30 8.02 26.70
N ALA A 54 -14.90 8.11 27.96
CA ALA A 54 -14.99 9.34 28.74
C ALA A 54 -13.83 10.28 28.37
N VAL A 55 -14.11 11.56 28.18
CA VAL A 55 -13.13 12.54 27.72
C VAL A 55 -13.27 13.87 28.46
N LYS A 56 -12.14 14.56 28.63
CA LYS A 56 -12.09 15.99 28.95
C LYS A 56 -11.74 16.72 27.66
N SER A 57 -12.76 17.22 26.96
CA SER A 57 -12.61 17.81 25.63
C SER A 57 -12.38 19.32 25.68
N GLU A 58 -11.39 19.80 24.94
CA GLU A 58 -11.26 21.23 24.59
C GLU A 58 -11.99 21.57 23.28
N GLU A 59 -12.56 20.54 22.65
CA GLU A 59 -13.12 20.51 21.30
C GLU A 59 -12.11 20.81 20.20
N PHE A 60 -11.36 21.90 20.29
CA PHE A 60 -10.44 22.34 19.25
C PHE A 60 -9.30 23.15 19.83
N PHE A 61 -8.30 23.39 19.00
CA PHE A 61 -7.23 24.36 19.28
C PHE A 61 -6.87 25.09 17.99
N ILE A 62 -6.85 26.43 18.04
CA ILE A 62 -6.44 27.28 16.90
C ILE A 62 -5.12 27.94 17.28
N LEU A 63 -4.09 27.74 16.48
CA LEU A 63 -2.84 28.49 16.58
C LEU A 63 -2.82 29.56 15.49
N PRO A 64 -2.96 30.85 15.84
CA PRO A 64 -2.74 31.92 14.88
C PRO A 64 -1.29 31.91 14.35
N MET A 65 -1.11 32.38 13.12
CA MET A 65 0.24 32.56 12.56
C MET A 65 1.08 33.51 13.43
N ASN A 66 2.38 33.22 13.56
CA ASN A 66 3.34 33.99 14.36
C ASN A 66 2.98 34.15 15.86
N SER A 67 2.15 33.24 16.40
CA SER A 67 1.80 33.18 17.81
C SER A 67 2.24 31.86 18.43
N ASP A 68 2.60 31.89 19.71
CA ASP A 68 2.76 30.69 20.56
C ASP A 68 1.57 30.48 21.51
N ALA A 69 0.67 31.47 21.59
CA ALA A 69 -0.58 31.38 22.32
C ALA A 69 -1.71 30.96 21.35
N GLY A 70 -2.33 29.82 21.63
CA GLY A 70 -3.50 29.35 20.89
C GLY A 70 -4.82 29.66 21.57
N LEU A 71 -5.90 29.55 20.79
CA LEU A 71 -7.28 29.72 21.23
C LEU A 71 -7.93 28.35 21.42
N THR A 72 -8.60 28.17 22.55
CA THR A 72 -9.46 27.02 22.83
C THR A 72 -10.87 27.51 23.15
N LEU A 73 -11.79 26.60 23.47
CA LEU A 73 -13.11 26.98 23.98
C LEU A 73 -13.09 27.93 25.19
N SER A 74 -12.01 27.97 25.99
CA SER A 74 -11.92 28.93 27.11
C SER A 74 -11.94 30.40 26.66
N ASN A 75 -11.65 30.67 25.40
CA ASN A 75 -11.64 32.02 24.82
C ASN A 75 -13.01 32.43 24.23
N PHE A 76 -14.03 31.58 24.32
CA PHE A 76 -15.33 31.78 23.67
C PHE A 76 -16.50 31.60 24.64
N THR A 77 -17.68 32.06 24.21
CA THR A 77 -18.98 31.71 24.79
C THR A 77 -19.92 31.26 23.68
N ALA A 78 -20.85 30.35 23.98
CA ALA A 78 -21.92 29.98 23.05
C ALA A 78 -22.70 31.25 22.66
N ALA A 79 -22.85 31.46 21.36
CA ALA A 79 -23.54 32.64 20.82
C ALA A 79 -25.07 32.45 20.84
N GLU A 80 -25.52 31.21 20.69
CA GLU A 80 -26.93 30.83 20.58
C GLU A 80 -27.16 29.39 21.07
N GLN A 81 -28.43 28.98 21.17
CA GLN A 81 -28.79 27.59 21.50
C GLN A 81 -28.36 26.63 20.38
N PRO A 82 -27.90 25.40 20.69
CA PRO A 82 -27.52 24.43 19.68
C PRO A 82 -28.62 24.16 18.64
N LYS A 83 -28.30 24.37 17.36
CA LYS A 83 -29.24 24.16 16.26
C LYS A 83 -29.20 22.71 15.81
N ARG A 84 -30.33 22.00 15.95
CA ARG A 84 -30.50 20.62 15.52
C ARG A 84 -31.33 20.55 14.26
N TYR A 85 -30.90 19.74 13.30
CA TYR A 85 -31.64 19.50 12.07
C TYR A 85 -31.25 18.15 11.47
N SER A 86 -32.04 17.64 10.53
CA SER A 86 -31.71 16.42 9.79
C SER A 86 -31.84 16.66 8.30
N LYS A 87 -30.99 16.00 7.52
CA LYS A 87 -31.07 15.96 6.05
C LYS A 87 -30.93 14.51 5.61
N LYS A 88 -32.01 13.95 5.04
CA LYS A 88 -32.10 12.51 4.75
C LYS A 88 -31.77 11.69 6.02
N ASP A 89 -30.89 10.70 5.90
CA ASP A 89 -30.47 9.83 6.99
C ASP A 89 -29.39 10.42 7.92
N THR A 90 -29.08 11.72 7.78
CA THR A 90 -28.03 12.36 8.58
C THR A 90 -28.63 13.36 9.56
N SER A 91 -28.32 13.17 10.84
CA SER A 91 -28.63 14.12 11.92
C SER A 91 -27.46 15.06 12.14
N PHE A 92 -27.76 16.35 12.29
CA PHE A 92 -26.79 17.42 12.49
C PHE A 92 -27.06 18.17 13.79
N CYS A 93 -25.98 18.63 14.41
CA CYS A 93 -26.03 19.61 15.49
C CYS A 93 -24.95 20.66 15.23
N GLU A 94 -25.35 21.91 15.14
CA GLU A 94 -24.45 23.04 14.96
C GLU A 94 -24.45 23.90 16.23
N ILE A 95 -23.25 24.27 16.70
CA ILE A 95 -23.07 25.16 17.84
C ILE A 95 -22.19 26.33 17.39
N ALA A 96 -22.72 27.54 17.53
CA ALA A 96 -21.98 28.76 17.25
C ALA A 96 -21.38 29.37 18.52
N TYR A 97 -20.18 29.89 18.39
CA TYR A 97 -19.40 30.52 19.43
C TYR A 97 -18.97 31.92 18.99
N ARG A 98 -18.96 32.85 19.95
CA ARG A 98 -18.40 34.20 19.81
C ARG A 98 -17.25 34.39 20.81
N PRO A 99 -16.21 35.16 20.48
CA PRO A 99 -15.09 35.38 21.40
C PRO A 99 -15.55 36.13 22.66
N LEU A 100 -14.85 35.92 23.78
CA LEU A 100 -15.13 36.62 25.05
C LEU A 100 -14.63 38.07 25.05
N SER A 101 -13.70 38.40 24.16
CA SER A 101 -13.08 39.72 24.01
C SER A 101 -12.95 40.07 22.53
N ASP A 102 -13.01 41.36 22.19
CA ASP A 102 -12.75 41.90 20.84
C ASP A 102 -11.26 41.85 20.48
N THR A 103 -10.69 40.65 20.54
CA THR A 103 -9.32 40.36 20.11
C THR A 103 -9.26 40.08 18.61
N ALA A 104 -8.08 40.20 18.00
CA ALA A 104 -7.79 39.90 16.58
C ALA A 104 -8.06 38.43 16.12
N GLY A 105 -8.70 37.61 16.97
CA GLY A 105 -9.15 36.25 16.66
C GLY A 105 -10.44 36.23 15.83
N PRO A 106 -11.05 35.05 15.64
CA PRO A 106 -12.25 34.92 14.84
C PRO A 106 -13.46 35.58 15.52
N HIS A 107 -14.25 36.34 14.76
CA HIS A 107 -15.48 36.95 15.26
C HIS A 107 -16.57 35.89 15.53
N ARG A 108 -16.52 34.76 14.80
CA ARG A 108 -17.46 33.65 14.98
C ARG A 108 -16.83 32.30 14.64
N LEU A 109 -17.19 31.28 15.41
CA LEU A 109 -16.78 29.89 15.19
C LEU A 109 -17.99 28.98 15.22
N LEU A 110 -18.12 28.10 14.24
CA LEU A 110 -19.20 27.11 14.19
C LEU A 110 -18.61 25.71 14.25
N ILE A 111 -19.11 24.89 15.18
CA ILE A 111 -18.82 23.46 15.21
C ILE A 111 -20.07 22.72 14.75
N THR A 112 -19.91 21.94 13.67
CA THR A 112 -20.97 21.08 13.14
C THR A 112 -20.62 19.62 13.42
N TYR A 113 -21.46 18.95 14.18
CA TYR A 113 -21.41 17.51 14.40
C TYR A 113 -22.46 16.82 13.55
N PHE A 114 -22.15 15.63 13.05
CA PHE A 114 -23.13 14.87 12.28
C PHE A 114 -22.95 13.35 12.38
N ALA A 115 -24.07 12.64 12.41
CA ALA A 115 -24.15 11.19 12.47
C ALA A 115 -25.11 10.70 11.40
N VAL A 116 -24.69 9.71 10.59
CA VAL A 116 -25.53 9.08 9.57
C VAL A 116 -26.15 7.82 10.18
N LYS A 117 -27.44 7.59 9.96
CA LYS A 117 -28.15 6.38 10.42
C LYS A 117 -27.40 5.10 10.01
N GLY A 118 -27.24 4.16 10.94
CA GLY A 118 -26.56 2.88 10.75
C GLY A 118 -25.03 2.92 10.84
N GLU A 119 -24.41 4.11 10.89
CA GLU A 119 -22.95 4.23 11.00
C GLU A 119 -22.49 4.18 12.46
N ARG A 120 -21.44 3.40 12.77
CA ARG A 120 -20.84 3.29 14.12
C ARG A 120 -19.82 4.39 14.42
N PHE A 121 -19.96 5.54 13.77
CA PHE A 121 -19.03 6.65 13.90
C PHE A 121 -19.76 7.98 13.72
N ILE A 122 -19.22 9.00 14.37
CA ILE A 122 -19.71 10.37 14.34
C ILE A 122 -18.62 11.30 13.83
N ARG A 123 -19.03 12.34 13.10
CA ARG A 123 -18.12 13.29 12.49
C ARG A 123 -18.29 14.69 13.05
N LYS A 124 -17.24 15.50 12.87
CA LYS A 124 -17.15 16.89 13.29
C LYS A 124 -16.40 17.72 12.25
N ARG A 125 -16.87 18.96 12.04
CA ARG A 125 -16.21 20.01 11.25
C ARG A 125 -16.28 21.34 11.99
N ILE A 126 -15.33 22.21 11.70
CA ILE A 126 -15.25 23.56 12.23
C ILE A 126 -15.22 24.56 11.07
N ARG A 127 -16.01 25.62 11.18
CA ARG A 127 -15.89 26.82 10.36
C ARG A 127 -15.46 27.98 11.24
N ILE A 128 -14.40 28.66 10.86
CA ILE A 128 -13.83 29.79 11.58
C ILE A 128 -14.02 31.03 10.71
N LEU A 129 -14.71 32.04 11.21
CA LEU A 129 -15.06 33.25 10.46
C LEU A 129 -14.32 34.47 11.03
N TYR A 130 -13.79 35.29 10.13
CA TYR A 130 -13.06 36.52 10.42
C TYR A 130 -13.66 37.67 9.59
N ASP A 131 -13.69 38.88 10.16
CA ASP A 131 -14.11 40.09 9.43
C ASP A 131 -12.95 40.74 8.65
N HIS A 132 -11.75 40.21 8.84
CA HIS A 132 -10.49 40.65 8.24
C HIS A 132 -9.72 39.45 7.69
N PRO A 133 -8.77 39.67 6.75
CA PRO A 133 -7.83 38.62 6.36
C PRO A 133 -7.13 38.04 7.59
N ALA A 134 -7.09 36.71 7.67
CA ALA A 134 -6.49 36.00 8.80
C ALA A 134 -5.71 34.79 8.32
N THR A 135 -4.74 34.36 9.14
CA THR A 135 -3.91 33.19 8.86
C THR A 135 -3.90 32.30 10.09
N VAL A 136 -4.29 31.04 9.92
CA VAL A 136 -4.19 30.01 10.97
C VAL A 136 -3.02 29.12 10.62
N ASP A 137 -2.07 29.05 11.54
CA ASP A 137 -0.91 28.17 11.45
C ASP A 137 -1.36 26.71 11.57
N ARG A 138 -1.90 26.36 12.74
CA ARG A 138 -2.35 25.01 13.06
C ARG A 138 -3.80 25.03 13.51
N LEU A 139 -4.60 24.12 12.97
CA LEU A 139 -5.95 23.85 13.43
C LEU A 139 -6.05 22.41 13.93
N GLU A 140 -6.32 22.25 15.23
CA GLU A 140 -6.72 20.97 15.83
C GLU A 140 -8.25 20.87 15.81
N VAL A 141 -8.78 19.98 14.97
CA VAL A 141 -10.22 19.80 14.75
C VAL A 141 -10.86 19.02 15.89
N GLU A 142 -10.09 18.16 16.54
CA GLU A 142 -10.48 17.41 17.72
C GLU A 142 -9.31 17.39 18.71
N ARG A 143 -9.60 17.75 19.96
CA ARG A 143 -8.62 17.76 21.05
C ARG A 143 -9.28 17.38 22.37
N PHE A 144 -8.78 16.32 23.00
CA PHE A 144 -9.28 15.87 24.29
C PHE A 144 -8.25 15.07 25.07
N ILE A 145 -8.50 14.90 26.37
CA ILE A 145 -7.74 14.03 27.26
C ILE A 145 -8.62 12.87 27.72
N ASN A 146 -8.09 11.66 27.76
CA ASN A 146 -8.73 10.46 28.31
C ASN A 146 -7.71 9.60 29.06
N GLY A 147 -8.16 8.74 29.98
CA GLY A 147 -7.28 7.88 30.78
C GLY A 147 -7.06 6.48 30.21
N ASP A 148 -7.55 6.17 29.01
CA ASP A 148 -7.44 4.85 28.41
C ASP A 148 -6.14 4.70 27.60
N ALA A 149 -5.73 3.45 27.33
CA ALA A 149 -4.53 3.14 26.55
C ALA A 149 -4.68 3.58 25.08
N GLN A 150 -3.59 4.10 24.49
CA GLN A 150 -3.60 4.70 23.15
C GLN A 150 -2.44 4.19 22.28
N CYS A 151 -2.71 3.94 21.01
CA CYS A 151 -1.71 3.59 20.01
C CYS A 151 -2.09 4.13 18.62
N GLY A 152 -1.23 3.91 17.63
CA GLY A 152 -1.41 4.49 16.28
C GLY A 152 -0.90 5.93 16.21
N GLY A 153 -1.62 6.78 15.48
CA GLY A 153 -1.25 8.16 15.17
C GLY A 153 -0.15 8.28 14.12
N GLY A 154 0.14 9.51 13.71
CA GLY A 154 1.10 9.81 12.63
C GLY A 154 0.49 10.68 11.54
N ARG A 155 1.16 10.75 10.39
CA ARG A 155 0.68 11.46 9.20
C ARG A 155 -0.31 10.57 8.45
N GLY A 156 -1.56 11.01 8.38
CA GLY A 156 -2.62 10.34 7.65
C GLY A 156 -3.07 9.04 8.27
N GLU A 157 -2.91 8.87 9.59
CA GLU A 157 -3.25 7.64 10.32
C GLU A 157 -4.19 7.92 11.51
N PRO A 158 -5.06 6.96 11.89
CA PRO A 158 -5.93 7.11 13.05
C PRO A 158 -5.19 6.83 14.37
N VAL A 159 -5.78 7.28 15.47
CA VAL A 159 -5.43 6.86 16.83
C VAL A 159 -6.45 5.80 17.27
N PHE A 160 -5.96 4.72 17.86
CA PHE A 160 -6.79 3.70 18.52
C PHE A 160 -6.74 3.90 20.03
N ILE A 161 -7.89 3.77 20.69
CA ILE A 161 -8.08 4.04 22.12
C ILE A 161 -8.83 2.88 22.74
N LYS A 162 -8.30 2.33 23.83
CA LYS A 162 -8.92 1.24 24.63
C LYS A 162 -9.26 -0.02 23.82
N ASP A 163 -8.55 -0.28 22.71
CA ASP A 163 -8.86 -1.35 21.74
C ASP A 163 -10.34 -1.41 21.31
N GLN A 164 -11.06 -0.30 21.42
CA GLN A 164 -12.51 -0.24 21.20
C GLN A 164 -12.92 1.00 20.43
N TRP A 165 -12.14 2.08 20.47
CA TRP A 165 -12.42 3.34 19.79
C TRP A 165 -11.32 3.69 18.81
N PHE A 166 -11.69 4.35 17.72
CA PHE A 166 -10.74 4.97 16.81
C PHE A 166 -11.13 6.44 16.59
N THR A 167 -10.15 7.29 16.36
CA THR A 167 -10.36 8.68 15.97
C THR A 167 -9.32 9.13 14.94
N GLY A 168 -9.71 9.98 14.00
CA GLY A 168 -8.85 10.35 12.87
C GLY A 168 -9.39 11.51 12.06
N LEU A 169 -8.56 12.04 11.16
CA LEU A 169 -8.92 13.14 10.28
C LEU A 169 -9.11 12.58 8.86
N GLU A 170 -10.26 12.80 8.23
CA GLU A 170 -10.56 12.31 6.87
C GLU A 170 -9.77 13.06 5.79
N TYR A 171 -8.44 13.05 5.90
CA TYR A 171 -7.52 13.81 5.07
C TYR A 171 -6.16 13.10 5.02
N PRO A 172 -5.61 12.82 3.82
CA PRO A 172 -4.36 12.08 3.71
C PRO A 172 -3.20 12.71 4.48
N ALA A 173 -3.07 14.04 4.51
CA ALA A 173 -2.00 14.72 5.25
C ALA A 173 -2.43 15.25 6.63
N GLY A 174 -3.53 14.73 7.19
CA GLY A 174 -3.91 15.07 8.56
C GLY A 174 -2.90 14.48 9.56
N TYR A 175 -2.65 15.15 10.67
CA TYR A 175 -1.73 14.65 11.70
C TYR A 175 -2.51 14.26 12.93
N ALA A 176 -2.31 13.03 13.40
CA ALA A 176 -2.86 12.55 14.65
C ALA A 176 -1.75 12.32 15.66
N ARG A 177 -1.97 12.77 16.90
CA ARG A 177 -1.09 12.55 18.05
C ARG A 177 -1.91 12.03 19.23
N CYS A 178 -1.27 11.26 20.09
CA CYS A 178 -1.83 10.56 21.23
C CYS A 178 -0.80 10.46 22.37
N LYS A 179 -1.15 9.74 23.44
CA LYS A 179 -0.38 9.55 24.68
C LYS A 179 -0.11 10.88 25.38
N ASP A 180 1.00 11.54 25.10
CA ASP A 180 1.38 12.83 25.66
C ASP A 180 0.89 14.02 24.79
N GLY A 181 0.15 13.74 23.72
CA GLY A 181 -0.25 14.72 22.72
C GLY A 181 0.82 15.01 21.67
N ASN A 182 1.98 14.37 21.74
CA ASN A 182 3.10 14.54 20.81
C ASN A 182 3.59 13.21 20.19
N THR A 183 2.98 12.08 20.59
CA THR A 183 3.34 10.75 20.09
C THR A 183 2.38 10.26 18.99
N PRO A 184 2.86 9.66 17.89
CA PRO A 184 4.27 9.57 17.49
C PRO A 184 4.81 10.92 17.05
N LYS A 185 6.13 11.11 17.16
CA LYS A 185 6.82 12.25 16.56
C LYS A 185 6.57 12.26 15.05
N SER A 186 6.68 13.44 14.42
CA SER A 186 6.59 13.53 12.96
C SER A 186 7.61 12.58 12.30
N TYR A 187 7.14 11.79 11.33
CA TYR A 187 7.91 10.73 10.68
C TYR A 187 8.53 9.68 11.62
N GLY A 188 7.95 9.51 12.82
CA GLY A 188 8.45 8.61 13.84
C GLY A 188 7.95 7.17 13.73
N ARG A 189 7.04 6.87 12.78
CA ARG A 189 6.63 5.49 12.51
C ARG A 189 7.71 4.77 11.71
N TYR A 190 7.81 3.46 11.90
CA TYR A 190 8.81 2.66 11.18
C TYR A 190 8.69 2.80 9.66
N TYR A 191 7.48 2.68 9.12
CA TYR A 191 7.24 2.82 7.68
C TYR A 191 7.39 4.26 7.17
N ASP A 192 7.35 5.28 8.05
CA ASP A 192 7.60 6.68 7.68
C ASP A 192 9.08 6.91 7.38
N ALA A 193 9.96 6.33 8.19
CA ALA A 193 11.42 6.51 8.09
C ALA A 193 12.06 5.87 6.84
N VAL A 194 11.31 4.96 6.18
CA VAL A 194 11.85 4.09 5.14
C VAL A 194 11.25 4.36 3.76
N GLY A 195 10.12 5.05 3.67
CA GLY A 195 9.59 5.50 2.38
C GLY A 195 10.26 6.79 1.90
N ASN A 196 10.26 7.01 0.59
CA ASN A 196 10.55 8.34 0.04
C ASN A 196 9.23 9.06 -0.23
N TYR A 197 8.70 9.72 0.79
CA TYR A 197 7.45 10.48 0.74
C TYR A 197 7.70 11.95 0.40
N SER A 198 6.66 12.71 0.03
CA SER A 198 6.69 14.18 -0.03
C SER A 198 6.84 14.74 1.40
N PHE A 199 8.07 14.64 1.91
CA PHE A 199 8.48 15.08 3.24
C PHE A 199 8.47 16.60 3.32
N ILE A 200 7.94 17.09 4.43
CA ILE A 200 7.92 18.50 4.79
C ILE A 200 8.40 18.72 6.21
N ASP A 201 9.07 19.84 6.44
CA ASP A 201 9.33 20.35 7.78
C ASP A 201 8.07 21.02 8.36
N LEU A 202 7.73 20.63 9.60
CA LEU A 202 6.63 21.22 10.35
C LEU A 202 7.11 22.36 11.27
N GLU A 203 8.42 22.61 11.35
CA GLU A 203 9.07 23.66 12.15
C GLU A 203 8.69 23.58 13.64
N GLY A 204 8.47 22.35 14.14
CA GLY A 204 8.00 22.10 15.50
C GLY A 204 6.57 22.60 15.78
N ARG A 205 5.86 23.12 14.77
CA ARG A 205 4.50 23.68 14.93
C ARG A 205 3.44 22.61 15.15
N ASP A 206 3.75 21.32 15.04
CA ASP A 206 2.89 20.22 15.48
C ASP A 206 3.00 19.91 16.98
N ILE A 207 4.06 20.39 17.65
CA ILE A 207 4.34 20.10 19.06
C ILE A 207 3.36 20.87 19.96
N GLU A 208 2.85 20.19 20.98
CA GLU A 208 2.16 20.79 22.12
C GLU A 208 3.18 20.94 23.27
N PRO A 209 3.60 22.18 23.61
CA PRO A 209 4.56 22.42 24.68
C PRO A 209 4.06 21.97 26.06
N ARG A 210 2.74 21.96 26.26
CA ARG A 210 2.09 21.51 27.51
C ARG A 210 1.42 20.15 27.32
N GLY A 211 2.11 19.25 26.64
CA GLY A 211 1.64 17.88 26.43
C GLY A 211 1.28 17.23 27.77
N THR A 212 0.15 16.53 27.81
CA THR A 212 -0.35 15.89 29.03
C THR A 212 -0.67 14.44 28.71
N GLU A 213 -0.46 13.55 29.67
CA GLU A 213 -0.84 12.15 29.54
C GLU A 213 -2.33 12.01 29.20
N GLY A 214 -2.63 11.12 28.26
CA GLY A 214 -3.97 10.89 27.75
C GLY A 214 -4.42 11.82 26.63
N MET A 215 -3.61 12.80 26.22
CA MET A 215 -3.99 13.80 25.23
C MET A 215 -4.01 13.22 23.80
N VAL A 216 -5.12 13.43 23.10
CA VAL A 216 -5.34 13.09 21.70
C VAL A 216 -5.63 14.36 20.90
N ARG A 217 -4.97 14.51 19.76
CA ARG A 217 -5.04 15.71 18.90
C ARG A 217 -5.13 15.32 17.43
N LEU A 218 -6.08 15.88 16.69
CA LEU A 218 -6.24 15.71 15.25
C LEU A 218 -6.07 17.05 14.56
N MET A 219 -5.02 17.23 13.75
CA MET A 219 -4.61 18.56 13.29
C MET A 219 -4.27 18.63 11.80
N HIS A 220 -4.31 19.83 11.25
CA HIS A 220 -3.85 20.20 9.91
C HIS A 220 -3.39 21.67 9.87
N PHE A 221 -2.84 22.13 8.75
CA PHE A 221 -2.19 23.43 8.59
C PHE A 221 -2.85 24.26 7.47
N PRO A 222 -4.03 24.86 7.75
CA PRO A 222 -4.89 25.44 6.71
C PRO A 222 -4.38 26.75 6.08
N GLY A 223 -3.55 27.53 6.78
CA GLY A 223 -2.98 28.77 6.24
C GLY A 223 -3.99 29.91 6.16
N TYR A 224 -4.10 30.54 4.98
CA TYR A 224 -4.92 31.73 4.79
C TYR A 224 -6.42 31.44 4.87
N ALA A 225 -7.15 32.30 5.58
CA ALA A 225 -8.60 32.36 5.48
C ALA A 225 -9.01 32.87 4.10
N VAL A 226 -10.00 32.20 3.49
CA VAL A 226 -10.45 32.49 2.12
C VAL A 226 -11.63 33.45 2.17
N ALA A 227 -11.61 34.48 1.33
CA ALA A 227 -12.73 35.42 1.21
C ALA A 227 -14.00 34.71 0.73
N SER A 228 -15.12 34.96 1.41
CA SER A 228 -16.42 34.33 1.14
C SER A 228 -17.54 35.26 1.61
N GLY A 229 -18.39 35.74 0.71
CA GLY A 229 -19.64 36.43 1.08
C GLY A 229 -19.51 37.68 1.97
N GLY A 230 -18.37 38.40 1.92
CA GLY A 230 -18.12 39.60 2.73
C GLY A 230 -17.35 39.35 4.03
N HIS A 231 -17.00 38.09 4.33
CA HIS A 231 -16.11 37.71 5.43
C HIS A 231 -14.95 36.85 4.90
N TYR A 232 -14.05 36.43 5.79
CA TYR A 232 -12.99 35.45 5.52
C TYR A 232 -13.25 34.19 6.33
N GLU A 233 -13.05 33.00 5.74
CA GLU A 233 -13.29 31.75 6.44
C GLU A 233 -12.20 30.69 6.27
N ILE A 234 -12.02 29.89 7.32
CA ILE A 234 -11.33 28.61 7.27
C ILE A 234 -12.34 27.50 7.53
N GLN A 235 -12.36 26.52 6.63
CA GLN A 235 -13.07 25.26 6.83
C GLN A 235 -12.07 24.18 7.24
N SER A 236 -12.34 23.52 8.36
CA SER A 236 -11.50 22.41 8.81
C SER A 236 -11.64 21.18 7.91
N LYS A 237 -10.66 20.28 7.97
CA LYS A 237 -10.89 18.88 7.56
C LYS A 237 -11.91 18.22 8.49
N THR A 238 -12.39 17.03 8.13
CA THR A 238 -13.42 16.31 8.92
C THR A 238 -12.76 15.42 9.96
N ALA A 239 -13.06 15.61 11.23
CA ALA A 239 -12.70 14.65 12.27
C ALA A 239 -13.77 13.55 12.37
N VAL A 240 -13.34 12.31 12.61
CA VAL A 240 -14.21 11.15 12.82
C VAL A 240 -13.85 10.46 14.13
N THR A 241 -14.84 10.01 14.88
CA THR A 241 -14.67 9.10 16.02
C THR A 241 -15.65 7.94 15.90
N GLY A 242 -15.16 6.72 15.94
CA GLY A 242 -15.95 5.50 15.81
C GLY A 242 -15.54 4.42 16.80
N PHE A 243 -16.31 3.34 16.83
CA PHE A 243 -16.07 2.24 17.77
C PHE A 243 -16.22 0.85 17.13
N ALA A 244 -15.55 -0.12 17.73
CA ALA A 244 -15.70 -1.53 17.47
C ALA A 244 -16.86 -2.10 18.30
N ALA A 245 -17.78 -2.81 17.63
CA ALA A 245 -18.81 -3.57 18.32
C ALA A 245 -18.21 -4.69 19.18
N ASN A 246 -18.95 -5.19 20.17
CA ASN A 246 -18.48 -6.26 21.05
C ASN A 246 -17.90 -7.46 20.26
N GLY A 247 -16.69 -7.88 20.63
CA GLY A 247 -15.95 -8.98 19.98
C GLY A 247 -15.34 -8.66 18.61
N MET A 248 -15.46 -7.42 18.12
CA MET A 248 -14.81 -6.97 16.88
C MET A 248 -13.44 -6.35 17.19
N ASP A 249 -12.43 -6.76 16.44
CA ASP A 249 -11.11 -6.11 16.44
C ASP A 249 -11.22 -4.63 15.98
N ILE A 250 -10.48 -3.73 16.64
CA ILE A 250 -10.59 -2.30 16.37
C ILE A 250 -10.03 -1.89 15.00
N THR A 251 -8.95 -2.52 14.54
CA THR A 251 -8.43 -2.28 13.19
C THR A 251 -9.44 -2.75 12.16
N ARG A 252 -10.10 -3.91 12.37
CA ARG A 252 -11.21 -4.34 11.52
C ARG A 252 -12.38 -3.33 11.51
N ALA A 253 -12.74 -2.77 12.66
CA ALA A 253 -13.78 -1.77 12.74
C ALA A 253 -13.42 -0.50 11.95
N PHE A 254 -12.16 -0.06 12.02
CA PHE A 254 -11.66 1.05 11.21
C PHE A 254 -11.67 0.72 9.70
N MET A 255 -11.24 -0.47 9.29
CA MET A 255 -11.32 -0.89 7.88
C MET A 255 -12.77 -0.90 7.38
N ARG A 256 -13.74 -1.33 8.20
CA ARG A 256 -15.17 -1.23 7.87
C ARG A 256 -15.68 0.20 7.78
N TYR A 257 -15.11 1.12 8.55
CA TYR A 257 -15.38 2.55 8.38
C TYR A 257 -14.82 3.06 7.05
N LEU A 258 -13.57 2.73 6.71
CA LEU A 258 -12.99 3.09 5.42
C LEU A 258 -13.83 2.55 4.26
N GLU A 259 -14.42 1.35 4.40
CA GLU A 259 -15.36 0.78 3.42
C GLU A 259 -16.54 1.67 3.06
N THR A 260 -16.94 2.57 3.95
CA THR A 260 -18.05 3.51 3.73
C THR A 260 -17.66 4.74 2.91
N ILE A 261 -16.37 5.09 2.86
CA ILE A 261 -15.88 6.33 2.22
C ILE A 261 -14.91 6.07 1.07
N TRP A 262 -14.20 4.96 1.08
CA TRP A 262 -13.19 4.65 0.07
C TRP A 262 -13.83 4.21 -1.24
N LYS A 263 -13.06 4.22 -2.32
CA LYS A 263 -13.47 3.61 -3.58
C LYS A 263 -13.47 2.09 -3.43
N LYS A 264 -14.52 1.45 -3.92
CA LYS A 264 -14.58 -0.02 -3.94
C LYS A 264 -13.35 -0.56 -4.67
N PRO A 265 -12.61 -1.51 -4.07
CA PRO A 265 -11.50 -2.17 -4.76
C PRO A 265 -11.99 -2.81 -6.06
N ARG A 266 -11.24 -2.63 -7.14
CA ARG A 266 -11.54 -3.16 -8.48
C ARG A 266 -10.24 -3.60 -9.14
N SER A 267 -10.23 -4.80 -9.72
CA SER A 267 -9.11 -5.26 -10.54
C SER A 267 -9.04 -4.43 -11.83
N PHE A 268 -7.82 -4.12 -12.27
CA PHE A 268 -7.54 -3.42 -13.52
C PHE A 268 -6.27 -3.98 -14.16
N VAL A 269 -6.43 -4.59 -15.34
CA VAL A 269 -5.31 -5.09 -16.15
C VAL A 269 -5.00 -4.09 -17.24
N ASN A 270 -3.78 -3.54 -17.26
CA ASN A 270 -3.36 -2.65 -18.32
C ASN A 270 -2.13 -3.19 -19.06
N TYR A 271 -1.99 -2.77 -20.31
CA TYR A 271 -0.70 -2.80 -21.01
C TYR A 271 -0.11 -1.39 -20.91
N ASN A 272 1.14 -1.29 -20.46
CA ASN A 272 1.86 -0.03 -20.37
C ASN A 272 3.10 -0.07 -21.27
N ASN A 273 3.25 0.93 -22.14
CA ASN A 273 4.31 0.96 -23.15
C ASN A 273 5.65 1.54 -22.66
N TRP A 274 5.85 1.80 -21.36
CA TRP A 274 7.06 2.45 -20.84
C TRP A 274 8.35 1.83 -21.40
N PHE A 275 8.46 0.50 -21.31
CA PHE A 275 9.61 -0.28 -21.78
C PHE A 275 9.49 -0.86 -23.20
N ASP A 276 8.36 -0.67 -23.88
CA ASP A 276 8.14 -1.23 -25.21
C ASP A 276 8.36 -0.15 -26.28
N ALA A 277 9.58 -0.12 -26.81
CA ALA A 277 9.98 0.82 -27.86
C ALA A 277 9.09 0.71 -29.11
N SER A 278 8.56 -0.48 -29.42
CA SER A 278 7.73 -0.71 -30.61
C SER A 278 6.35 -0.04 -30.51
N ALA A 279 5.93 0.32 -29.30
CA ALA A 279 4.64 0.92 -29.00
C ALA A 279 4.71 2.40 -28.63
N LYS A 280 5.87 3.06 -28.83
CA LYS A 280 6.06 4.51 -28.59
C LYS A 280 5.56 5.41 -29.72
N ASP A 281 5.28 4.87 -30.91
CA ASP A 281 4.70 5.64 -32.00
C ASP A 281 3.17 5.63 -31.94
N LEU A 282 2.59 6.78 -31.57
CA LEU A 282 1.15 6.94 -31.37
C LEU A 282 0.42 7.48 -32.62
N ARG A 283 1.13 7.66 -33.77
CA ARG A 283 0.52 8.17 -35.00
C ARG A 283 -0.49 7.19 -35.58
N GLY A 284 -1.67 7.70 -35.95
CA GLY A 284 -2.69 6.94 -36.66
C GLY A 284 -3.08 5.67 -35.91
N ASP A 285 -2.95 4.51 -36.58
CA ASP A 285 -3.34 3.21 -36.04
C ASP A 285 -2.18 2.40 -35.45
N ARG A 286 -0.97 2.97 -35.35
CA ARG A 286 0.22 2.20 -34.92
C ARG A 286 0.06 1.59 -33.54
N PHE A 287 -0.41 2.36 -32.55
CA PHE A 287 -0.68 1.86 -31.21
C PHE A 287 -1.85 0.88 -31.15
N VAL A 288 -2.88 1.09 -31.98
CA VAL A 288 -4.02 0.15 -32.12
C VAL A 288 -3.55 -1.18 -32.70
N ASN A 289 -2.64 -1.16 -33.67
CA ASN A 289 -2.08 -2.35 -34.30
C ASN A 289 -1.19 -3.16 -33.32
N VAL A 290 -0.54 -2.50 -32.36
CA VAL A 290 0.10 -3.20 -31.23
C VAL A 290 -0.96 -3.97 -30.44
N TYR A 291 -2.04 -3.30 -30.02
CA TYR A 291 -3.12 -3.97 -29.28
C TYR A 291 -3.75 -5.14 -30.07
N LYS A 292 -3.98 -5.01 -31.38
CA LYS A 292 -4.50 -6.10 -32.21
C LYS A 292 -3.65 -7.37 -32.12
N LYS A 293 -2.32 -7.22 -32.13
CA LYS A 293 -1.39 -8.34 -31.96
C LYS A 293 -1.49 -8.96 -30.56
N TYR A 294 -1.57 -8.13 -29.52
CA TYR A 294 -1.82 -8.60 -28.15
C TYR A 294 -3.14 -9.38 -28.06
N LYS A 295 -4.24 -8.79 -28.52
CA LYS A 295 -5.58 -9.38 -28.53
C LYS A 295 -5.57 -10.76 -29.17
N ALA A 296 -5.00 -10.90 -30.38
CA ALA A 296 -4.94 -12.17 -31.09
C ALA A 296 -4.24 -13.29 -30.29
N ILE A 297 -3.30 -12.95 -29.40
CA ILE A 297 -2.58 -13.88 -28.54
C ILE A 297 -3.38 -14.23 -27.28
N ILE A 298 -4.03 -13.25 -26.66
CA ILE A 298 -4.62 -13.40 -25.32
C ILE A 298 -6.10 -13.79 -25.33
N GLU A 299 -6.83 -13.46 -26.40
CA GLU A 299 -8.25 -13.77 -26.56
C GLU A 299 -8.55 -15.28 -26.56
N PRO A 300 -7.72 -16.16 -27.15
CA PRO A 300 -7.88 -17.62 -27.02
C PRO A 300 -7.80 -18.11 -25.56
N TYR A 301 -7.12 -17.36 -24.69
CA TYR A 301 -7.09 -17.66 -23.26
C TYR A 301 -8.23 -17.00 -22.49
N GLY A 302 -9.14 -16.27 -23.13
CA GLY A 302 -10.23 -15.54 -22.46
C GLY A 302 -9.74 -14.39 -21.57
N ILE A 303 -8.56 -13.84 -21.86
CA ILE A 303 -8.02 -12.69 -21.15
C ILE A 303 -8.32 -11.40 -21.91
N LYS A 304 -8.61 -10.34 -21.16
CA LYS A 304 -8.85 -9.00 -21.68
C LYS A 304 -7.87 -8.02 -21.03
N ILE A 305 -7.36 -7.09 -21.83
CA ILE A 305 -6.68 -5.88 -21.33
C ILE A 305 -7.73 -4.79 -21.16
N ASP A 306 -7.89 -4.29 -19.94
CA ASP A 306 -8.86 -3.25 -19.62
C ASP A 306 -8.44 -1.88 -20.16
N GLY A 307 -7.13 -1.62 -20.21
CA GLY A 307 -6.58 -0.37 -20.75
C GLY A 307 -5.24 -0.52 -21.46
N MET A 308 -5.10 0.14 -22.61
CA MET A 308 -3.81 0.43 -23.25
C MET A 308 -3.34 1.82 -22.78
N VAL A 309 -2.12 1.90 -22.26
CA VAL A 309 -1.61 3.12 -21.61
C VAL A 309 -0.30 3.55 -22.29
N PRO A 310 -0.32 4.60 -23.14
CA PRO A 310 0.89 5.33 -23.46
C PRO A 310 1.39 6.03 -22.18
N ASP A 311 2.60 5.66 -21.76
CA ASP A 311 3.31 6.28 -20.66
C ASP A 311 3.94 7.63 -21.10
N ASP A 312 4.90 8.19 -20.35
CA ASP A 312 5.51 9.50 -20.66
C ASP A 312 5.96 9.61 -22.13
N GLY A 313 5.62 10.75 -22.76
CA GLY A 313 6.02 11.11 -24.12
C GLY A 313 4.89 11.34 -25.12
N TRP A 314 3.62 11.14 -24.74
CA TRP A 314 2.47 11.43 -25.62
C TRP A 314 2.14 12.93 -25.72
N GLN A 315 2.57 13.71 -24.73
CA GLN A 315 2.21 15.11 -24.51
C GLN A 315 3.19 16.10 -25.16
N ASP A 316 2.71 17.30 -25.45
CA ASP A 316 3.54 18.46 -25.73
C ASP A 316 4.11 19.03 -24.42
N ARG A 317 5.44 19.06 -24.30
CA ARG A 317 6.14 19.54 -23.10
C ARG A 317 6.05 21.06 -22.93
N ASN A 318 5.63 21.82 -23.96
CA ASN A 318 5.37 23.26 -23.86
C ASN A 318 3.86 23.54 -23.71
N SER A 319 3.19 22.78 -22.83
CA SER A 319 1.75 22.89 -22.63
C SER A 319 1.31 22.38 -21.26
N ILE A 320 0.04 22.60 -20.92
CA ILE A 320 -0.63 21.88 -19.84
C ILE A 320 -1.35 20.66 -20.45
N TRP A 321 -0.64 19.53 -20.50
CA TRP A 321 -1.16 18.23 -20.95
C TRP A 321 -1.91 18.26 -22.30
N LYS A 322 -1.44 19.04 -23.27
CA LYS A 322 -1.93 18.94 -24.66
C LYS A 322 -1.25 17.77 -25.37
N PRO A 323 -1.95 17.06 -26.27
CA PRO A 323 -1.33 16.00 -27.08
C PRO A 323 -0.23 16.60 -27.97
N SER A 324 0.90 15.89 -28.10
CA SER A 324 2.00 16.35 -28.96
C SER A 324 1.59 16.38 -30.43
N PRO A 325 1.81 17.48 -31.18
CA PRO A 325 1.50 17.54 -32.61
C PRO A 325 2.29 16.53 -33.45
N LYS A 326 3.40 16.00 -32.92
CA LYS A 326 4.17 14.90 -33.53
C LYS A 326 3.33 13.64 -33.75
N TYR A 327 2.45 13.34 -32.79
CA TYR A 327 1.61 12.13 -32.81
C TYR A 327 0.14 12.45 -33.13
N PHE A 328 -0.31 13.64 -32.72
CA PHE A 328 -1.69 14.10 -32.73
C PHE A 328 -1.78 15.51 -33.36
N PRO A 329 -1.61 15.64 -34.70
CA PRO A 329 -1.63 16.94 -35.38
C PRO A 329 -2.92 17.76 -35.16
N ASN A 330 -4.05 17.11 -34.90
CA ASN A 330 -5.32 17.77 -34.54
C ASN A 330 -5.60 17.76 -33.02
N GLY A 331 -4.58 17.53 -32.19
CA GLY A 331 -4.64 17.58 -30.73
C GLY A 331 -5.67 16.61 -30.13
N ASP A 332 -6.56 17.13 -29.29
CA ASP A 332 -7.57 16.35 -28.55
C ASP A 332 -8.47 15.49 -29.47
N ALA A 333 -8.72 15.94 -30.70
CA ALA A 333 -9.55 15.21 -31.66
C ALA A 333 -8.91 13.87 -32.07
N ASP A 334 -7.59 13.87 -32.30
CA ASP A 334 -6.85 12.65 -32.65
C ASP A 334 -6.71 11.71 -31.45
N LEU A 335 -6.52 12.26 -30.25
CA LEU A 335 -6.50 11.49 -29.01
C LEU A 335 -7.85 10.79 -28.77
N ALA A 336 -8.96 11.51 -28.97
CA ALA A 336 -10.30 10.92 -28.90
C ALA A 336 -10.53 9.87 -30.00
N ALA A 337 -9.99 10.08 -31.20
CA ALA A 337 -10.03 9.10 -32.28
C ALA A 337 -9.24 7.83 -31.95
N LEU A 338 -8.06 7.95 -31.33
CA LEU A 338 -7.30 6.81 -30.80
C LEU A 338 -8.13 6.03 -29.78
N SER A 339 -8.75 6.71 -28.82
CA SER A 339 -9.61 6.07 -27.83
C SER A 339 -10.78 5.31 -28.46
N ARG A 340 -11.50 5.93 -29.42
CA ARG A 340 -12.60 5.26 -30.15
C ARG A 340 -12.14 4.01 -30.88
N ARG A 341 -10.97 4.05 -31.53
CA ARG A 341 -10.41 2.88 -32.23
C ARG A 341 -10.04 1.75 -31.28
N LEU A 342 -9.39 2.06 -30.16
CA LEU A 342 -9.10 1.07 -29.11
C LEU A 342 -10.38 0.44 -28.55
N LYS A 343 -11.42 1.27 -28.34
CA LYS A 343 -12.75 0.82 -27.89
C LYS A 343 -13.41 -0.12 -28.88
N ALA A 344 -13.32 0.16 -30.18
CA ALA A 344 -13.81 -0.73 -31.23
C ALA A 344 -13.12 -2.11 -31.22
N GLU A 345 -11.85 -2.16 -30.82
CA GLU A 345 -11.10 -3.41 -30.67
C GLU A 345 -11.36 -4.14 -29.33
N GLY A 346 -12.10 -3.51 -28.41
CA GLY A 346 -12.53 -4.11 -27.14
C GLY A 346 -11.67 -3.75 -25.92
N THR A 347 -10.75 -2.80 -26.01
CA THR A 347 -10.00 -2.24 -24.86
C THR A 347 -10.31 -0.76 -24.67
N ARG A 348 -9.71 -0.08 -23.69
CA ARG A 348 -9.89 1.35 -23.47
C ARG A 348 -8.55 2.07 -23.42
N LEU A 349 -8.57 3.40 -23.51
CA LEU A 349 -7.38 4.23 -23.39
C LEU A 349 -7.19 4.69 -21.94
N GLY A 350 -6.00 4.52 -21.40
CA GLY A 350 -5.53 5.25 -20.22
C GLY A 350 -4.38 6.18 -20.60
N LEU A 351 -3.97 7.09 -19.72
CA LEU A 351 -2.81 7.97 -19.95
C LEU A 351 -1.93 8.07 -18.70
N TRP A 352 -0.63 8.23 -18.90
CA TRP A 352 0.27 8.73 -17.87
C TRP A 352 0.29 10.26 -17.86
N LEU A 353 0.33 10.89 -16.69
CA LEU A 353 0.62 12.32 -16.53
C LEU A 353 1.12 12.62 -15.11
N SER A 354 1.59 13.84 -14.84
CA SER A 354 1.82 14.34 -13.47
C SER A 354 0.93 15.55 -13.18
N ILE A 355 0.29 15.59 -12.01
CA ILE A 355 -0.69 16.66 -11.72
C ILE A 355 0.00 18.04 -11.67
N ASN A 356 1.28 18.09 -11.29
CA ASN A 356 2.11 19.31 -11.19
C ASN A 356 2.94 19.60 -12.45
N ASN A 357 2.76 18.83 -13.53
CA ASN A 357 3.48 18.96 -14.80
C ASN A 357 5.00 18.76 -14.74
N TYR A 358 5.47 17.92 -13.83
CA TYR A 358 6.89 17.66 -13.55
C TYR A 358 7.77 17.33 -14.78
N THR A 359 7.24 16.65 -15.81
CA THR A 359 8.02 16.28 -17.01
C THR A 359 7.96 17.32 -18.15
N SER A 360 7.23 18.42 -17.96
CA SER A 360 7.14 19.47 -18.97
C SER A 360 8.25 20.52 -18.85
N ASN A 361 8.33 21.38 -19.86
CA ASN A 361 9.25 22.50 -19.88
C ASN A 361 8.75 23.59 -18.93
N ILE A 362 9.36 23.66 -17.74
CA ILE A 362 9.00 24.64 -16.71
C ILE A 362 9.37 26.08 -17.11
N ASP A 363 10.45 26.29 -17.87
CA ASP A 363 10.84 27.63 -18.32
C ASP A 363 9.81 28.22 -19.29
N TRP A 364 9.25 27.39 -20.17
CA TRP A 364 8.11 27.79 -21.00
C TRP A 364 6.93 28.24 -20.13
N GLY A 365 6.60 27.49 -19.08
CA GLY A 365 5.46 27.85 -18.24
C GLY A 365 5.68 29.12 -17.42
N VAL A 366 6.88 29.31 -16.88
CA VAL A 366 7.27 30.55 -16.20
C VAL A 366 7.16 31.74 -17.15
N GLY A 367 7.66 31.61 -18.38
CA GLY A 367 7.49 32.63 -19.43
C GLY A 367 6.03 32.90 -19.81
N ASN A 368 5.13 31.94 -19.55
CA ASN A 368 3.68 32.08 -19.71
C ASN A 368 2.95 32.41 -18.41
N GLY A 369 3.64 32.77 -17.32
CA GLY A 369 3.05 33.22 -16.06
C GLY A 369 2.52 32.12 -15.14
N TYR A 370 2.92 30.86 -15.35
CA TYR A 370 2.71 29.80 -14.34
C TYR A 370 3.81 29.86 -13.28
N ALA A 371 3.43 29.80 -12.00
CA ALA A 371 4.40 29.83 -10.90
C ALA A 371 5.08 28.47 -10.74
N GLU A 372 6.40 28.48 -10.66
CA GLU A 372 7.20 27.33 -10.22
C GLU A 372 7.06 27.16 -8.70
N ALA A 373 6.94 25.91 -8.23
CA ALA A 373 6.93 25.62 -6.80
C ALA A 373 8.35 25.76 -6.22
N LYS A 374 8.46 26.37 -5.03
CA LYS A 374 9.73 26.43 -4.30
C LYS A 374 9.95 25.14 -3.51
N ARG A 375 10.69 24.22 -4.12
CA ARG A 375 11.08 22.93 -3.53
C ARG A 375 11.95 23.12 -2.29
N ASN A 376 11.80 22.23 -1.31
CA ASN A 376 12.68 22.20 -0.14
C ASN A 376 14.07 21.62 -0.47
N LYS A 377 14.96 21.60 0.53
CA LYS A 377 16.34 21.11 0.38
C LYS A 377 16.41 19.65 -0.09
N TYR A 378 15.48 18.80 0.34
CA TYR A 378 15.47 17.41 -0.11
C TYR A 378 15.01 17.32 -1.56
N PHE A 379 13.93 18.02 -1.93
CA PHE A 379 13.34 17.95 -3.26
C PHE A 379 14.07 18.76 -4.35
N SER A 380 14.97 19.67 -3.97
CA SER A 380 15.78 20.44 -4.93
C SER A 380 16.72 19.57 -5.78
N GLN A 381 16.99 18.32 -5.37
CA GLN A 381 17.77 17.35 -6.13
C GLN A 381 16.98 16.70 -7.29
N TYR A 382 15.66 16.84 -7.29
CA TYR A 382 14.77 16.29 -8.31
C TYR A 382 14.39 17.37 -9.35
N GLY A 383 13.47 17.04 -10.25
CA GLY A 383 12.97 17.93 -11.31
C GLY A 383 12.13 19.09 -10.78
N ARG A 384 11.90 20.07 -11.67
CA ARG A 384 11.10 21.27 -11.42
C ARG A 384 9.62 20.99 -11.74
N TYR A 385 8.71 21.69 -11.08
CA TYR A 385 7.25 21.56 -11.31
C TYR A 385 6.51 22.85 -10.92
N TYR A 386 5.25 22.97 -11.34
CA TYR A 386 4.42 24.14 -11.01
C TYR A 386 3.79 24.01 -9.63
N SER A 387 3.61 25.15 -8.96
CA SER A 387 2.77 25.22 -7.77
C SER A 387 1.31 24.97 -8.14
N LEU A 388 0.72 23.89 -7.62
CA LEU A 388 -0.68 23.52 -7.85
C LEU A 388 -1.64 24.56 -7.28
N SER A 389 -1.28 25.22 -6.18
CA SER A 389 -2.13 26.20 -5.51
C SER A 389 -2.09 27.59 -6.14
N ALA A 390 -1.09 27.90 -6.99
CA ALA A 390 -1.03 29.16 -7.71
C ALA A 390 -2.22 29.31 -8.66
N THR A 391 -2.91 30.46 -8.60
CA THR A 391 -4.23 30.69 -9.21
C THR A 391 -4.30 30.25 -10.67
N LYS A 392 -3.37 30.72 -11.51
CA LYS A 392 -3.36 30.43 -12.94
C LYS A 392 -3.22 28.94 -13.25
N TYR A 393 -2.31 28.25 -12.55
CA TYR A 393 -2.09 26.82 -12.78
C TYR A 393 -3.24 25.99 -12.21
N LYS A 394 -3.73 26.34 -11.02
CA LYS A 394 -4.89 25.71 -10.38
C LYS A 394 -6.12 25.70 -11.28
N GLU A 395 -6.48 26.85 -11.86
CA GLU A 395 -7.61 26.98 -12.77
C GLU A 395 -7.46 26.08 -14.01
N GLU A 396 -6.29 26.13 -14.65
CA GLU A 396 -6.01 25.36 -15.85
C GLU A 396 -6.04 23.85 -15.58
N ILE A 397 -5.40 23.37 -14.50
CA ILE A 397 -5.32 21.92 -14.22
C ILE A 397 -6.66 21.33 -13.76
N LEU A 398 -7.45 22.09 -12.98
CA LEU A 398 -8.80 21.69 -12.57
C LEU A 398 -9.77 21.57 -13.75
N GLN A 399 -9.51 22.27 -14.84
CA GLN A 399 -10.24 22.12 -16.09
C GLN A 399 -9.66 20.98 -16.94
N ARG A 400 -8.34 20.98 -17.16
CA ARG A 400 -7.70 20.18 -18.20
C ARG A 400 -7.75 18.67 -17.94
N VAL A 401 -7.45 18.21 -16.73
CA VAL A 401 -7.38 16.77 -16.43
C VAL A 401 -8.79 16.11 -16.49
N PRO A 402 -9.85 16.69 -15.87
CA PRO A 402 -11.20 16.15 -16.03
C PRO A 402 -11.72 16.24 -17.47
N GLU A 403 -11.35 17.29 -18.20
CA GLU A 403 -11.71 17.43 -19.61
C GLU A 403 -11.10 16.32 -20.47
N LEU A 404 -9.81 16.02 -20.31
CA LEU A 404 -9.13 14.91 -20.98
C LEU A 404 -9.84 13.58 -20.73
N ALA A 405 -10.15 13.28 -19.47
CA ALA A 405 -10.86 12.07 -19.07
C ALA A 405 -12.19 11.90 -19.83
N ARG A 406 -12.94 13.00 -19.96
CA ARG A 406 -14.24 13.01 -20.63
C ARG A 406 -14.11 12.98 -22.16
N LYS A 407 -13.33 13.89 -22.75
CA LYS A 407 -13.20 14.06 -24.21
C LYS A 407 -12.63 12.80 -24.88
N ALA A 408 -11.62 12.18 -24.26
CA ALA A 408 -11.00 10.98 -24.78
C ALA A 408 -11.58 9.69 -24.19
N ASP A 409 -12.71 9.72 -23.47
CA ASP A 409 -13.37 8.54 -22.86
C ASP A 409 -12.40 7.62 -22.07
N LEU A 410 -11.48 8.24 -21.31
CA LEU A 410 -10.39 7.52 -20.65
C LEU A 410 -10.90 6.58 -19.55
N VAL A 411 -10.19 5.47 -19.36
CA VAL A 411 -10.44 4.51 -18.27
C VAL A 411 -9.47 4.66 -17.11
N TYR A 412 -8.29 5.26 -17.33
CA TYR A 412 -7.21 5.26 -16.36
C TYR A 412 -6.31 6.48 -16.47
N PHE A 413 -5.86 6.98 -15.32
CA PHE A 413 -4.68 7.83 -15.21
C PHE A 413 -3.64 7.19 -14.28
N LYS A 414 -2.38 7.19 -14.72
CA LYS A 414 -1.19 7.07 -13.86
C LYS A 414 -0.70 8.50 -13.58
N HIS A 415 -0.94 8.99 -12.37
CA HIS A 415 -0.51 10.30 -11.89
C HIS A 415 0.84 10.17 -11.21
N ASP A 416 1.90 10.53 -11.92
CA ASP A 416 3.28 10.39 -11.47
C ASP A 416 3.84 11.67 -10.85
N PHE A 417 4.98 11.54 -10.18
CA PHE A 417 5.73 12.66 -9.56
C PHE A 417 4.88 13.55 -8.64
N ASN A 418 4.20 12.96 -7.64
CA ASN A 418 3.35 13.69 -6.69
C ASN A 418 4.14 14.43 -5.60
N ASP A 419 5.11 15.26 -6.00
CA ASP A 419 5.76 16.22 -5.11
C ASP A 419 4.81 17.41 -4.92
N LEU A 420 4.43 17.62 -3.67
CA LEU A 420 3.47 18.63 -3.25
C LEU A 420 4.14 19.75 -2.46
N CYS A 421 5.48 19.75 -2.33
CA CYS A 421 6.20 20.78 -1.59
C CYS A 421 6.11 22.14 -2.30
N ASP A 422 5.83 23.21 -1.55
CA ASP A 422 6.02 24.59 -2.00
C ASP A 422 6.26 25.50 -0.79
N ALA A 423 7.48 25.98 -0.61
CA ALA A 423 7.82 26.96 0.42
C ALA A 423 7.81 28.41 -0.11
N GLY A 424 7.24 28.63 -1.30
CA GLY A 424 7.26 29.90 -2.01
C GLY A 424 6.23 30.90 -1.48
N GLU A 425 6.46 32.17 -1.78
CA GLU A 425 5.49 33.25 -1.57
C GLU A 425 4.57 33.39 -2.78
N GLY A 426 3.38 33.98 -2.58
CA GLY A 426 2.49 34.36 -3.69
C GLY A 426 1.63 33.22 -4.29
N ASN A 427 1.75 31.99 -3.79
CA ASN A 427 1.07 30.81 -4.34
C ASN A 427 -0.18 30.39 -3.56
N ASN A 428 -0.91 31.36 -2.98
CA ASN A 428 -2.13 31.15 -2.17
C ASN A 428 -1.94 30.35 -0.87
N HIS A 429 -0.73 30.38 -0.30
CA HIS A 429 -0.44 29.87 1.04
C HIS A 429 0.67 30.70 1.71
N PRO A 430 0.81 30.64 3.04
CA PRO A 430 2.00 31.13 3.73
C PRO A 430 3.29 30.45 3.24
N PRO A 431 4.44 31.15 3.20
CA PRO A 431 5.70 30.65 2.63
C PRO A 431 6.43 29.68 3.57
N THR A 432 5.78 28.55 3.84
CA THR A 432 6.30 27.47 4.69
C THR A 432 5.91 26.14 4.07
N GLU A 433 6.72 25.10 4.27
CA GLU A 433 6.45 23.79 3.68
C GLU A 433 5.10 23.20 4.11
N ARG A 434 4.73 23.30 5.40
CA ARG A 434 3.47 22.75 5.93
C ARG A 434 2.22 23.31 5.27
N HIS A 435 2.20 24.62 5.04
CA HIS A 435 1.05 25.29 4.43
C HIS A 435 1.01 25.09 2.92
N GLY A 436 2.15 25.22 2.23
CA GLY A 436 2.20 25.00 0.80
C GLY A 436 1.89 23.56 0.42
N HIS A 437 2.37 22.59 1.20
CA HIS A 437 2.04 21.19 0.98
C HIS A 437 0.54 20.91 1.16
N GLU A 438 -0.11 21.43 2.21
CA GLU A 438 -1.56 21.29 2.37
C GLU A 438 -2.32 21.96 1.20
N ALA A 439 -1.93 23.17 0.79
CA ALA A 439 -2.57 23.88 -0.30
C ALA A 439 -2.43 23.15 -1.65
N ASN A 440 -1.24 22.64 -1.95
CA ASN A 440 -0.97 21.85 -3.16
C ASN A 440 -1.71 20.51 -3.14
N LEU A 441 -1.68 19.80 -1.99
CA LEU A 441 -2.44 18.57 -1.81
C LEU A 441 -3.94 18.80 -2.02
N ASP A 442 -4.50 19.86 -1.46
CA ASP A 442 -5.92 20.17 -1.62
C ASP A 442 -6.32 20.35 -3.08
N VAL A 443 -5.46 21.00 -3.89
CA VAL A 443 -5.69 21.09 -5.33
C VAL A 443 -5.57 19.73 -6.01
N ALA A 444 -4.58 18.91 -5.66
CA ALA A 444 -4.46 17.55 -6.20
C ALA A 444 -5.73 16.72 -5.88
N LEU A 445 -6.24 16.76 -4.65
CA LEU A 445 -7.48 16.08 -4.27
C LEU A 445 -8.71 16.63 -5.02
N GLN A 446 -8.75 17.94 -5.29
CA GLN A 446 -9.78 18.56 -6.13
C GLN A 446 -9.70 18.05 -7.57
N VAL A 447 -8.51 17.96 -8.16
CA VAL A 447 -8.30 17.39 -9.51
C VAL A 447 -8.79 15.93 -9.57
N LEU A 448 -8.40 15.09 -8.60
CA LEU A 448 -8.83 13.69 -8.53
C LEU A 448 -10.35 13.55 -8.39
N THR A 449 -10.96 14.44 -7.59
CA THR A 449 -12.41 14.46 -7.37
C THR A 449 -13.17 14.95 -8.60
N ALA A 450 -12.72 16.04 -9.22
CA ALA A 450 -13.30 16.61 -10.43
C ALA A 450 -13.18 15.63 -11.61
N THR A 451 -12.03 14.97 -11.74
CA THR A 451 -11.79 13.93 -12.75
C THR A 451 -12.79 12.79 -12.61
N ARG A 452 -13.02 12.30 -11.40
CA ARG A 452 -14.01 11.25 -11.17
C ARG A 452 -15.44 11.74 -11.30
N LYS A 453 -15.75 13.00 -11.00
CA LYS A 453 -17.07 13.58 -11.28
C LYS A 453 -17.33 13.62 -12.80
N ALA A 454 -16.33 13.96 -13.60
CA ALA A 454 -16.42 13.95 -15.06
C ALA A 454 -16.45 12.52 -15.63
N LYS A 455 -15.76 11.58 -15.00
CA LYS A 455 -15.65 10.17 -15.42
C LYS A 455 -15.73 9.21 -14.21
N PRO A 456 -16.93 8.80 -13.77
CA PRO A 456 -17.11 8.05 -12.52
C PRO A 456 -16.36 6.73 -12.42
N GLU A 457 -16.14 6.02 -13.54
CA GLU A 457 -15.48 4.73 -13.55
C GLU A 457 -13.95 4.79 -13.67
N ILE A 458 -13.37 5.99 -13.86
CA ILE A 458 -11.92 6.15 -14.09
C ILE A 458 -11.11 5.62 -12.91
N PHE A 459 -10.09 4.82 -13.22
CA PHE A 459 -9.08 4.39 -12.28
C PHE A 459 -8.01 5.49 -12.15
N GLN A 460 -7.62 5.81 -10.92
CA GLN A 460 -6.56 6.80 -10.66
C GLN A 460 -5.48 6.16 -9.80
N ASN A 461 -4.29 6.00 -10.36
CA ASN A 461 -3.10 5.53 -9.66
C ASN A 461 -2.22 6.73 -9.31
N LEU A 462 -1.82 6.87 -8.06
CA LEU A 462 -0.86 7.89 -7.64
C LEU A 462 0.51 7.25 -7.41
N THR A 463 1.54 7.76 -8.08
CA THR A 463 2.91 7.25 -7.97
C THR A 463 3.90 8.30 -7.50
N ASN A 464 5.00 7.84 -6.90
CA ASN A 464 6.11 8.64 -6.38
C ASN A 464 5.70 9.61 -5.25
N TRP A 465 6.48 9.65 -4.17
CA TRP A 465 6.34 10.61 -3.07
C TRP A 465 4.97 10.65 -2.34
N ILE A 466 4.15 9.63 -2.55
CA ILE A 466 2.89 9.42 -1.82
C ILE A 466 3.11 8.56 -0.57
N TRP A 467 2.48 8.92 0.55
CA TRP A 467 2.55 8.18 1.81
C TRP A 467 1.33 7.28 2.03
N PHE A 468 1.45 6.29 2.90
CA PHE A 468 0.44 5.25 3.07
C PHE A 468 -0.72 5.64 4.00
N SER A 469 -1.30 6.81 3.79
CA SER A 469 -2.57 7.13 4.43
C SER A 469 -3.71 6.33 3.80
N PRO A 470 -4.53 5.59 4.57
CA PRO A 470 -5.74 4.97 4.04
C PRO A 470 -6.76 5.97 3.49
N TRP A 471 -6.72 7.24 3.91
CA TRP A 471 -7.64 8.27 3.40
C TRP A 471 -7.40 8.64 1.94
N TRP A 472 -6.25 8.29 1.35
CA TRP A 472 -6.04 8.38 -0.10
C TRP A 472 -7.06 7.57 -0.88
N LEU A 473 -7.54 6.45 -0.32
CA LEU A 473 -8.45 5.53 -1.00
C LEU A 473 -9.84 6.14 -1.24
N GLN A 474 -10.14 7.32 -0.69
CA GLN A 474 -11.29 8.14 -1.07
C GLN A 474 -11.12 8.80 -2.45
N TYR A 475 -9.87 9.02 -2.87
CA TYR A 475 -9.51 9.83 -4.03
C TYR A 475 -8.81 9.02 -5.12
N ALA A 476 -8.05 7.99 -4.77
CA ALA A 476 -7.29 7.15 -5.68
C ALA A 476 -7.68 5.67 -5.55
N ASP A 477 -7.42 4.91 -6.61
CA ASP A 477 -7.62 3.46 -6.65
C ASP A 477 -6.33 2.72 -6.27
N PHE A 478 -5.15 3.27 -6.59
CA PHE A 478 -3.86 2.64 -6.34
C PHE A 478 -2.81 3.63 -5.87
N LEU A 479 -1.84 3.12 -5.10
CA LEU A 479 -0.74 3.88 -4.50
C LEU A 479 0.60 3.19 -4.79
N TRP A 480 1.58 3.90 -5.34
CA TRP A 480 2.93 3.34 -5.53
C TRP A 480 3.58 2.92 -4.21
N MET A 481 4.15 1.73 -4.21
CA MET A 481 4.90 1.19 -3.08
C MET A 481 6.27 1.86 -2.84
N LEU A 482 6.64 2.87 -3.63
CA LEU A 482 7.91 3.61 -3.51
C LEU A 482 9.15 2.73 -3.59
N ALA A 483 9.22 1.92 -4.65
CA ALA A 483 10.38 1.13 -5.00
C ALA A 483 11.01 1.61 -6.31
N GLY A 484 12.12 0.99 -6.72
CA GLY A 484 12.56 1.08 -8.10
C GLY A 484 11.59 0.35 -9.05
N ASP A 485 11.66 0.69 -10.33
CA ASP A 485 10.82 0.10 -11.37
C ASP A 485 11.24 -1.34 -11.70
N ASP A 486 12.54 -1.58 -11.81
CA ASP A 486 13.17 -2.82 -12.30
C ASP A 486 14.38 -3.27 -11.43
N GLY A 487 14.30 -3.07 -10.11
CA GLY A 487 15.35 -3.49 -9.17
C GLY A 487 15.55 -5.00 -9.10
N ILE A 488 16.80 -5.43 -8.89
CA ILE A 488 17.16 -6.86 -8.69
C ILE A 488 17.83 -7.03 -7.34
N ASN A 489 17.44 -8.07 -6.61
CA ASN A 489 18.09 -8.41 -5.36
C ASN A 489 19.49 -8.98 -5.63
N GLY A 490 20.51 -8.36 -5.03
CA GLY A 490 21.89 -8.83 -5.09
C GLY A 490 22.44 -9.32 -3.75
N ASN A 491 21.63 -9.37 -2.69
CA ASN A 491 22.07 -9.76 -1.34
C ASN A 491 22.13 -11.27 -1.12
N THR A 492 21.35 -12.06 -1.86
CA THR A 492 21.27 -13.51 -1.67
C THR A 492 21.58 -14.28 -2.96
N PRO A 493 22.28 -15.42 -2.90
CA PRO A 493 22.58 -16.25 -4.07
C PRO A 493 21.34 -16.67 -4.84
N GLU A 494 21.31 -16.37 -6.14
CA GLU A 494 20.22 -16.72 -7.05
C GLU A 494 20.72 -16.69 -8.50
N LEU A 495 20.30 -17.68 -9.30
CA LEU A 495 20.61 -17.76 -10.73
C LEU A 495 19.47 -17.21 -11.60
N SER A 496 18.24 -17.21 -11.07
CA SER A 496 17.05 -16.73 -11.78
C SER A 496 16.86 -15.23 -11.60
N ARG A 497 16.99 -14.46 -12.70
CA ARG A 497 16.76 -13.01 -12.68
C ARG A 497 15.33 -12.65 -12.25
N LYS A 498 14.32 -13.43 -12.64
CA LYS A 498 12.92 -13.18 -12.23
C LYS A 498 12.66 -13.50 -10.75
N ALA A 499 13.38 -14.45 -10.18
CA ALA A 499 13.38 -14.66 -8.73
C ALA A 499 14.06 -13.49 -7.98
N MET A 500 15.14 -12.92 -8.54
CA MET A 500 15.78 -11.71 -7.98
C MET A 500 14.86 -10.48 -8.05
N PHE A 501 14.14 -10.26 -9.16
CA PHE A 501 13.11 -9.20 -9.26
C PHE A 501 12.01 -9.38 -8.20
N THR A 502 11.55 -10.62 -8.01
CA THR A 502 10.55 -10.94 -6.99
C THR A 502 11.04 -10.60 -5.58
N THR A 503 12.27 -11.01 -5.25
CA THR A 503 12.87 -10.78 -3.92
C THR A 503 13.05 -9.30 -3.63
N ASP A 504 13.54 -8.53 -4.61
CA ASP A 504 13.72 -7.08 -4.48
C ASP A 504 12.38 -6.41 -4.15
N ARG A 505 11.38 -6.67 -4.99
CA ARG A 505 10.02 -6.15 -4.82
C ARG A 505 9.43 -6.49 -3.44
N ASP A 506 9.57 -7.74 -3.01
CA ASP A 506 9.04 -8.17 -1.72
C ASP A 506 9.83 -7.61 -0.53
N THR A 507 11.10 -7.26 -0.71
CA THR A 507 11.90 -6.58 0.32
C THR A 507 11.35 -5.19 0.61
N TYR A 508 10.96 -4.44 -0.42
CA TYR A 508 10.29 -3.16 -0.24
C TYR A 508 8.94 -3.30 0.47
N ILE A 509 8.15 -4.33 0.17
CA ILE A 509 6.89 -4.58 0.87
C ILE A 509 7.16 -4.98 2.32
N TRP A 510 8.11 -5.89 2.57
CA TRP A 510 8.53 -6.28 3.93
C TRP A 510 8.95 -5.07 4.76
N ARG A 511 9.73 -4.16 4.17
CA ARG A 511 10.18 -2.92 4.82
C ARG A 511 9.03 -2.07 5.37
N MET A 512 7.84 -2.14 4.76
CA MET A 512 6.71 -1.30 5.15
C MET A 512 5.64 -2.09 5.92
N PHE A 513 5.42 -3.36 5.55
CA PHE A 513 4.33 -4.20 6.06
C PHE A 513 4.78 -5.40 6.90
N GLY A 514 6.09 -5.67 6.97
CA GLY A 514 6.67 -6.82 7.65
C GLY A 514 6.65 -6.73 9.17
N ASN A 515 6.47 -5.53 9.75
CA ASN A 515 6.28 -5.36 11.19
C ASN A 515 4.77 -5.28 11.51
N PRO A 516 4.12 -6.35 12.01
CA PRO A 516 2.69 -6.32 12.31
C PRO A 516 2.30 -5.34 13.42
N ALA A 517 3.24 -4.93 14.28
CA ALA A 517 2.99 -3.93 15.33
C ALA A 517 3.02 -2.49 14.83
N ASP A 518 3.68 -2.24 13.69
CA ASP A 518 3.82 -0.91 13.10
C ASP A 518 3.89 -0.99 11.56
N ARG A 519 2.71 -1.17 10.95
CA ARG A 519 2.52 -1.19 9.49
C ARG A 519 1.39 -0.25 9.07
N PRO A 520 1.40 0.26 7.83
CA PRO A 520 0.31 1.08 7.30
C PRO A 520 -1.02 0.33 7.22
N LEU A 521 -2.12 1.09 7.27
CA LEU A 521 -3.49 0.56 7.12
C LEU A 521 -3.97 0.47 5.66
N VAL A 522 -3.18 0.97 4.71
CA VAL A 522 -3.43 0.75 3.27
C VAL A 522 -3.27 -0.74 2.94
N PRO A 523 -4.29 -1.40 2.36
CA PRO A 523 -4.16 -2.81 1.96
C PRO A 523 -3.09 -3.01 0.89
N VAL A 524 -2.33 -4.11 0.96
CA VAL A 524 -1.31 -4.47 -0.06
C VAL A 524 -1.93 -4.59 -1.46
N SER A 525 -3.19 -5.04 -1.53
CA SER A 525 -3.97 -5.12 -2.78
C SER A 525 -4.17 -3.78 -3.50
N ARG A 526 -4.00 -2.66 -2.79
CA ARG A 526 -4.12 -1.29 -3.31
C ARG A 526 -2.77 -0.69 -3.73
N LEU A 527 -1.69 -1.46 -3.63
CA LEU A 527 -0.37 -1.00 -4.07
C LEU A 527 -0.20 -1.20 -5.58
N MET A 528 0.36 -0.19 -6.24
CA MET A 528 1.02 -0.36 -7.54
C MET A 528 2.43 -0.94 -7.28
N THR A 529 2.85 -1.90 -8.11
CA THR A 529 4.10 -2.66 -7.92
C THR A 529 4.91 -2.80 -9.22
N HIS A 530 4.69 -1.92 -10.21
CA HIS A 530 5.26 -1.93 -11.56
C HIS A 530 4.86 -3.14 -12.41
N GLY A 531 4.15 -4.14 -11.86
CA GLY A 531 3.54 -5.17 -12.69
C GLY A 531 4.49 -6.31 -13.11
N ILE A 532 4.19 -6.88 -14.27
CA ILE A 532 4.95 -7.92 -14.97
C ILE A 532 5.89 -7.28 -15.98
N LEU A 533 7.19 -7.54 -15.83
CA LEU A 533 8.24 -7.05 -16.73
C LEU A 533 8.78 -8.22 -17.55
N GLN A 534 8.63 -8.13 -18.87
CA GLN A 534 9.23 -9.05 -19.84
C GLN A 534 9.47 -8.29 -21.15
N THR A 535 10.61 -7.59 -21.21
CA THR A 535 10.74 -6.39 -22.06
C THR A 535 11.71 -6.55 -23.22
N SER A 536 12.56 -7.59 -23.22
CA SER A 536 13.54 -7.82 -24.29
C SER A 536 13.53 -9.25 -24.83
N ALA A 537 13.94 -9.40 -26.09
CA ALA A 537 14.05 -10.71 -26.75
C ALA A 537 15.06 -11.64 -26.05
N GLU A 538 16.05 -11.09 -25.36
CA GLU A 538 17.05 -11.84 -24.58
C GLU A 538 16.41 -12.56 -23.38
N GLU A 539 15.26 -12.09 -22.89
CA GLU A 539 14.54 -12.73 -21.79
C GLU A 539 13.61 -13.87 -22.25
N LYS A 540 13.47 -14.11 -23.56
CA LYS A 540 12.51 -15.05 -24.15
C LYS A 540 12.73 -16.51 -23.74
N ASP A 541 14.00 -16.89 -23.57
CA ASP A 541 14.42 -18.26 -23.28
C ASP A 541 14.46 -18.58 -21.78
N ILE A 542 13.80 -17.76 -20.96
CA ILE A 542 13.56 -18.07 -19.54
C ILE A 542 12.87 -19.43 -19.37
N SER A 543 13.21 -20.14 -18.30
CA SER A 543 12.52 -21.38 -17.96
C SER A 543 11.04 -21.10 -17.64
N LEU A 544 10.14 -22.01 -18.02
CA LEU A 544 8.71 -21.84 -17.77
C LEU A 544 8.42 -21.75 -16.26
N GLN A 545 9.20 -22.44 -15.44
CA GLN A 545 9.07 -22.46 -13.99
C GLN A 545 9.49 -21.12 -13.37
N ASP A 546 10.64 -20.55 -13.75
CA ASP A 546 11.07 -19.22 -13.27
C ASP A 546 10.07 -18.13 -13.65
N TRP A 547 9.52 -18.21 -14.87
CA TRP A 547 8.44 -17.32 -15.32
C TRP A 547 7.17 -17.50 -14.49
N ALA A 548 6.70 -18.74 -14.31
CA ALA A 548 5.50 -19.03 -13.55
C ALA A 548 5.63 -18.60 -12.08
N ASP A 549 6.78 -18.85 -11.44
CA ASP A 549 7.07 -18.42 -10.06
C ASP A 549 6.95 -16.89 -9.93
N TYR A 550 7.56 -16.15 -10.86
CA TYR A 550 7.49 -14.68 -10.89
C TYR A 550 6.06 -14.17 -11.05
N VAL A 551 5.32 -14.73 -12.01
CA VAL A 551 3.93 -14.36 -12.25
C VAL A 551 3.06 -14.71 -11.05
N VAL A 552 3.16 -15.92 -10.50
CA VAL A 552 2.41 -16.35 -9.30
C VAL A 552 2.68 -15.44 -8.12
N MET A 553 3.93 -15.05 -7.87
CA MET A 553 4.26 -14.10 -6.81
C MET A 553 3.69 -12.70 -7.09
N HIS A 554 3.70 -12.22 -8.34
CA HIS A 554 3.06 -10.93 -8.70
C HIS A 554 1.59 -10.91 -8.32
N TYR A 555 0.82 -11.89 -8.78
CA TYR A 555 -0.61 -11.96 -8.49
C TYR A 555 -0.92 -12.39 -7.05
N GLY A 556 -0.05 -13.19 -6.43
CA GLY A 556 -0.19 -13.67 -5.06
C GLY A 556 -0.06 -12.60 -3.98
N ARG A 557 0.57 -11.47 -4.30
CA ARG A 557 0.51 -10.24 -3.48
C ARG A 557 -0.91 -9.67 -3.36
N GLY A 558 -1.81 -10.12 -4.23
CA GLY A 558 -3.19 -9.64 -4.30
C GLY A 558 -3.37 -8.26 -4.91
N THR A 559 -2.35 -7.76 -5.63
CA THR A 559 -2.39 -6.44 -6.26
C THR A 559 -3.50 -6.36 -7.30
N LEU A 560 -4.35 -5.35 -7.16
CA LEU A 560 -5.49 -5.12 -8.04
C LEU A 560 -5.12 -4.37 -9.33
N LEU A 561 -4.04 -3.57 -9.28
CA LEU A 561 -3.44 -2.98 -10.46
C LEU A 561 -2.43 -3.96 -11.05
N LYS A 562 -2.73 -4.47 -12.24
CA LYS A 562 -1.97 -5.52 -12.93
C LYS A 562 -1.41 -4.94 -14.22
N GLU A 563 -0.21 -4.39 -14.13
CA GLU A 563 0.42 -3.72 -15.26
C GLU A 563 1.28 -4.70 -16.05
N TRP A 564 1.10 -4.74 -17.36
CA TRP A 564 1.89 -5.57 -18.25
C TRP A 564 2.85 -4.69 -19.03
N TYR A 565 4.11 -4.71 -18.62
CA TYR A 565 5.25 -4.17 -19.36
C TYR A 565 5.90 -5.31 -20.13
N ILE A 566 5.18 -5.78 -21.13
CA ILE A 566 5.58 -6.93 -21.94
C ILE A 566 5.93 -6.43 -23.34
N SER A 567 6.98 -6.96 -23.93
CA SER A 567 7.28 -6.81 -25.35
C SER A 567 6.91 -8.12 -26.05
N LEU A 568 6.21 -8.05 -27.19
CA LEU A 568 5.71 -9.26 -27.87
C LEU A 568 6.84 -10.24 -28.26
N ASN A 569 8.02 -9.72 -28.62
CA ASN A 569 9.19 -10.53 -28.99
C ASN A 569 9.91 -11.18 -27.79
N ALA A 570 9.60 -10.76 -26.56
CA ALA A 570 10.12 -11.32 -25.32
C ALA A 570 9.30 -12.54 -24.83
N MET A 571 8.22 -12.86 -25.54
CA MET A 571 7.27 -13.90 -25.13
C MET A 571 7.22 -15.06 -26.13
N ARG A 572 6.87 -16.24 -25.62
CA ARG A 572 6.56 -17.44 -26.39
C ARG A 572 5.26 -18.08 -25.87
N PRO A 573 4.60 -18.98 -26.62
CA PRO A 573 3.24 -19.44 -26.31
C PRO A 573 3.07 -19.98 -24.88
N GLU A 574 4.05 -20.69 -24.34
CA GLU A 574 3.97 -21.28 -23.00
C GLU A 574 3.98 -20.21 -21.90
N LEU A 575 4.73 -19.13 -22.09
CA LEU A 575 4.78 -18.00 -21.15
C LEU A 575 3.45 -17.26 -21.11
N TRP A 576 2.83 -17.06 -22.28
CA TRP A 576 1.47 -16.49 -22.40
C TRP A 576 0.44 -17.35 -21.70
N LYS A 577 0.47 -18.67 -21.93
CA LYS A 577 -0.43 -19.63 -21.28
C LYS A 577 -0.29 -19.58 -19.77
N ALA A 578 0.93 -19.53 -19.24
CA ALA A 578 1.17 -19.41 -17.80
C ALA A 578 0.62 -18.10 -17.22
N LEU A 579 0.92 -16.96 -17.87
CA LEU A 579 0.41 -15.65 -17.45
C LEU A 579 -1.13 -15.62 -17.42
N ALA A 580 -1.77 -16.12 -18.48
CA ALA A 580 -3.22 -16.17 -18.58
C ALA A 580 -3.85 -17.10 -17.53
N GLY A 581 -3.23 -18.25 -17.24
CA GLY A 581 -3.68 -19.16 -16.18
C GLY A 581 -3.65 -18.49 -14.80
N VAL A 582 -2.54 -17.83 -14.45
CA VAL A 582 -2.43 -17.11 -13.18
C VAL A 582 -3.40 -15.93 -13.10
N GLN A 583 -3.62 -15.19 -14.20
CA GLN A 583 -4.61 -14.12 -14.24
C GLN A 583 -6.04 -14.63 -13.95
N LYS A 584 -6.42 -15.80 -14.47
CA LYS A 584 -7.73 -16.44 -14.17
C LYS A 584 -7.82 -16.89 -12.72
N TRP A 585 -6.78 -17.55 -12.22
CA TRP A 585 -6.68 -17.94 -10.81
C TRP A 585 -6.84 -16.73 -9.88
N ALA A 586 -6.18 -15.62 -10.18
CA ALA A 586 -6.29 -14.40 -9.39
C ALA A 586 -7.74 -13.84 -9.38
N GLY A 587 -8.48 -13.98 -10.48
CA GLY A 587 -9.91 -13.65 -10.52
C GLY A 587 -10.78 -14.59 -9.68
N GLN A 588 -10.48 -15.89 -9.67
CA GLN A 588 -11.20 -16.89 -8.87
C GLN A 588 -11.05 -16.64 -7.35
N TYR A 589 -9.88 -16.17 -6.92
CA TYR A 589 -9.54 -15.93 -5.52
C TYR A 589 -9.44 -14.44 -5.18
N GLU A 590 -10.06 -13.55 -5.98
CA GLU A 590 -9.96 -12.10 -5.81
C GLU A 590 -10.35 -11.65 -4.39
N LYS A 591 -11.36 -12.28 -3.79
CA LYS A 591 -11.83 -11.92 -2.43
C LYS A 591 -10.78 -12.20 -1.36
N GLU A 592 -10.11 -13.34 -1.42
CA GLU A 592 -9.02 -13.70 -0.52
C GLU A 592 -7.79 -12.82 -0.79
N LEU A 593 -7.42 -12.67 -2.06
CA LEU A 593 -6.26 -11.89 -2.49
C LEU A 593 -6.35 -10.41 -2.09
N ASN A 594 -7.55 -9.82 -2.14
CA ASN A 594 -7.78 -8.43 -1.73
C ASN A 594 -7.47 -8.18 -0.25
N ASN A 595 -7.51 -9.23 0.57
CA ASN A 595 -7.29 -9.17 2.02
C ASN A 595 -5.91 -9.70 2.42
N THR A 596 -4.99 -9.84 1.47
CA THR A 596 -3.64 -10.33 1.75
C THR A 596 -2.85 -9.40 2.64
N VAL A 597 -2.08 -9.99 3.54
CA VAL A 597 -1.07 -9.32 4.34
C VAL A 597 0.25 -10.05 4.23
N PHE A 598 1.36 -9.31 4.33
CA PHE A 598 2.70 -9.88 4.33
C PHE A 598 2.93 -10.74 5.59
N VAL A 599 3.59 -11.89 5.44
CA VAL A 599 4.00 -12.79 6.53
C VAL A 599 5.40 -13.37 6.29
N GLY A 600 6.10 -13.71 7.37
CA GLY A 600 7.44 -14.31 7.32
C GLY A 600 8.58 -13.30 7.44
N GLY A 601 9.78 -13.71 7.03
CA GLY A 601 11.00 -12.94 7.25
C GLY A 601 11.36 -11.98 6.14
N ARG A 602 12.50 -11.31 6.31
CA ARG A 602 13.05 -10.35 5.35
C ARG A 602 13.58 -11.05 4.09
N PRO A 603 13.04 -10.78 2.88
CA PRO A 603 13.35 -11.53 1.67
C PRO A 603 14.82 -11.46 1.22
N ASP A 604 15.44 -10.28 1.23
CA ASP A 604 16.84 -10.05 0.82
C ASP A 604 17.88 -10.51 1.87
N GLU A 605 17.42 -11.09 2.98
CA GLU A 605 18.27 -11.84 3.93
C GLU A 605 18.12 -13.36 3.75
N GLY A 606 17.40 -13.81 2.72
CA GLY A 606 17.26 -15.22 2.40
C GLY A 606 16.15 -15.92 3.18
N ASN A 607 15.33 -15.20 3.96
CA ASN A 607 14.26 -15.81 4.75
C ASN A 607 13.06 -16.23 3.91
N ALA A 608 12.39 -17.31 4.30
CA ALA A 608 11.06 -17.65 3.79
C ALA A 608 10.00 -16.60 4.15
N TYR A 609 9.11 -16.30 3.20
CA TYR A 609 8.05 -15.29 3.36
C TYR A 609 6.85 -15.56 2.45
N GLY A 610 5.78 -14.78 2.59
CA GLY A 610 4.62 -14.85 1.71
C GLY A 610 3.53 -13.83 1.99
N TYR A 611 2.37 -14.09 1.39
CA TYR A 611 1.16 -13.28 1.48
C TYR A 611 -0.02 -14.20 1.79
N ILE A 612 -0.71 -13.97 2.91
CA ILE A 612 -1.91 -14.71 3.29
C ILE A 612 -3.11 -13.79 3.33
N GLY A 613 -4.21 -14.18 2.69
CA GLY A 613 -5.46 -13.42 2.66
C GLY A 613 -6.66 -14.29 2.99
N TRP A 614 -7.50 -13.82 3.92
CA TRP A 614 -8.70 -14.53 4.37
C TRP A 614 -9.97 -13.92 3.77
N ASN A 615 -10.93 -14.79 3.46
CA ASN A 615 -12.31 -14.42 3.17
C ASN A 615 -13.24 -15.42 3.87
N GLY A 616 -13.78 -15.01 5.01
CA GLY A 616 -14.52 -15.91 5.90
C GLY A 616 -13.62 -17.03 6.43
N ALA A 617 -13.99 -18.28 6.16
CA ALA A 617 -13.26 -19.47 6.60
C ALA A 617 -12.35 -20.08 5.52
N ARG A 618 -12.04 -19.33 4.45
CA ARG A 618 -11.11 -19.74 3.40
C ARG A 618 -9.95 -18.75 3.34
N ALA A 619 -8.75 -19.26 3.13
CA ALA A 619 -7.56 -18.44 2.85
C ALA A 619 -6.77 -18.95 1.66
N ILE A 620 -6.06 -18.02 1.03
CA ILE A 620 -4.99 -18.28 0.07
C ILE A 620 -3.69 -17.77 0.69
N LEU A 621 -2.66 -18.61 0.68
CA LEU A 621 -1.27 -18.28 0.98
C LEU A 621 -0.45 -18.45 -0.30
N THR A 622 0.24 -17.39 -0.74
CA THR A 622 1.32 -17.49 -1.73
C THR A 622 2.64 -17.23 -1.02
N ALA A 623 3.54 -18.22 -1.03
CA ALA A 623 4.79 -18.20 -0.25
C ALA A 623 6.00 -18.52 -1.13
N ARG A 624 7.16 -17.96 -0.76
CA ARG A 624 8.43 -18.17 -1.46
C ARG A 624 9.57 -18.41 -0.47
N ASN A 625 10.48 -19.29 -0.87
CA ASN A 625 11.79 -19.49 -0.25
C ASN A 625 12.89 -18.97 -1.19
N PRO A 626 13.59 -17.87 -0.87
CA PRO A 626 14.72 -17.36 -1.65
C PRO A 626 16.05 -18.09 -1.41
N SER A 627 16.13 -19.03 -0.47
CA SER A 627 17.34 -19.78 -0.14
C SER A 627 17.38 -21.14 -0.85
N ALA A 628 18.59 -21.67 -1.06
CA ALA A 628 18.81 -23.04 -1.54
C ALA A 628 18.38 -24.10 -0.53
N ALA A 629 18.49 -23.81 0.77
CA ALA A 629 18.07 -24.72 1.83
C ALA A 629 16.54 -24.67 2.01
N THR A 630 15.94 -25.81 2.37
CA THR A 630 14.53 -25.87 2.75
C THR A 630 14.29 -25.06 4.03
N GLN A 631 13.22 -24.28 4.08
CA GLN A 631 12.84 -23.46 5.23
C GLN A 631 11.42 -23.75 5.70
N THR A 632 11.13 -23.45 6.97
CA THR A 632 9.75 -23.50 7.50
C THR A 632 9.22 -22.09 7.68
N LEU A 633 8.15 -21.74 6.95
CA LEU A 633 7.41 -20.51 7.12
C LEU A 633 6.40 -20.67 8.28
N THR A 634 6.52 -19.83 9.29
CA THR A 634 5.62 -19.79 10.46
C THR A 634 4.72 -18.56 10.38
N ILE A 635 3.41 -18.76 10.46
CA ILE A 635 2.39 -17.72 10.26
C ILE A 635 1.44 -17.70 11.45
N PRO A 636 1.23 -16.57 12.14
CA PRO A 636 0.20 -16.47 13.17
C PRO A 636 -1.19 -16.72 12.58
N PHE A 637 -2.03 -17.54 13.20
CA PHE A 637 -3.41 -17.79 12.73
C PHE A 637 -4.42 -17.01 13.58
N ASN A 638 -4.40 -15.68 13.46
CA ASN A 638 -5.23 -14.78 14.27
C ASN A 638 -5.51 -13.45 13.53
N SER A 639 -6.02 -12.45 14.25
CA SER A 639 -6.38 -11.13 13.68
C SER A 639 -5.20 -10.39 13.06
N SER A 640 -3.95 -10.66 13.49
CA SER A 640 -2.76 -10.04 12.88
C SER A 640 -2.58 -10.44 11.41
N THR A 641 -3.14 -11.59 11.00
CA THR A 641 -3.18 -12.04 9.60
C THR A 641 -4.52 -11.80 8.91
N GLY A 642 -5.43 -11.01 9.50
CA GLY A 642 -6.77 -10.77 8.97
C GLY A 642 -7.76 -11.92 9.17
N PHE A 643 -7.43 -12.90 10.03
CA PHE A 643 -8.38 -13.95 10.42
C PHE A 643 -9.20 -13.51 11.62
N TYR A 644 -10.53 -13.45 11.46
CA TYR A 644 -11.45 -13.00 12.50
C TYR A 644 -12.47 -14.08 12.90
N GLY A 645 -12.17 -15.35 12.65
CA GLY A 645 -12.97 -16.47 13.12
C GLY A 645 -12.64 -16.86 14.57
N ALA A 646 -13.45 -17.74 15.15
CA ALA A 646 -13.20 -18.28 16.48
C ALA A 646 -11.90 -19.12 16.52
N PRO A 647 -11.15 -19.10 17.64
CA PRO A 647 -10.01 -20.00 17.85
C PRO A 647 -10.47 -21.46 18.03
N GLY A 648 -9.52 -22.42 17.98
CA GLY A 648 -9.75 -23.85 18.21
C GLY A 648 -10.43 -24.59 17.05
N GLN A 649 -10.59 -23.95 15.90
CA GLN A 649 -11.22 -24.56 14.73
C GLN A 649 -10.17 -25.22 13.84
N SER A 650 -10.44 -26.43 13.34
CA SER A 650 -9.53 -27.16 12.47
C SER A 650 -9.61 -26.75 11.00
N TYR A 651 -8.45 -26.62 10.38
CA TYR A 651 -8.27 -26.29 8.97
C TYR A 651 -7.35 -27.30 8.30
N LYS A 652 -7.72 -27.69 7.08
CA LYS A 652 -6.86 -28.46 6.18
C LYS A 652 -6.30 -27.52 5.12
N ALA A 653 -5.15 -27.87 4.56
CA ALA A 653 -4.54 -27.14 3.47
C ALA A 653 -4.42 -28.01 2.21
N ARG A 654 -4.49 -27.36 1.05
CA ARG A 654 -4.25 -27.95 -0.26
C ARG A 654 -3.24 -27.08 -1.00
N VAL A 655 -2.15 -27.68 -1.44
CA VAL A 655 -1.22 -27.03 -2.37
C VAL A 655 -1.87 -27.03 -3.74
N THR A 656 -1.87 -25.88 -4.41
CA THR A 656 -2.38 -25.72 -5.79
C THR A 656 -1.27 -25.33 -6.77
N TYR A 657 -0.12 -24.92 -6.24
CA TYR A 657 1.11 -24.66 -7.00
C TYR A 657 2.33 -24.99 -6.13
N PRO A 658 3.37 -25.63 -6.68
CA PRO A 658 3.56 -26.01 -8.10
C PRO A 658 2.83 -27.30 -8.49
N TYR A 659 2.20 -27.97 -7.54
CA TYR A 659 1.41 -29.18 -7.74
C TYR A 659 0.05 -29.08 -7.05
N ASP A 660 -0.85 -29.98 -7.39
CA ASP A 660 -2.17 -30.12 -6.78
C ASP A 660 -2.21 -31.30 -5.80
N GLY A 661 -2.41 -31.02 -4.51
CA GLY A 661 -2.48 -32.07 -3.50
C GLY A 661 -2.77 -31.58 -2.09
N GLY A 662 -3.31 -32.44 -1.24
CA GLY A 662 -3.52 -32.13 0.17
C GLY A 662 -2.19 -31.99 0.92
N TYR A 663 -2.07 -30.95 1.75
CA TYR A 663 -0.95 -30.77 2.65
C TYR A 663 -1.15 -31.67 3.89
N PRO A 664 -0.14 -32.42 4.34
CA PRO A 664 -0.30 -33.46 5.36
C PRO A 664 -0.28 -32.92 6.80
N ALA A 665 -0.95 -31.79 7.05
CA ALA A 665 -1.05 -31.19 8.37
C ALA A 665 -2.43 -30.56 8.58
N THR A 666 -2.98 -30.74 9.79
CA THR A 666 -4.17 -30.03 10.25
C THR A 666 -3.71 -28.83 11.07
N PHE A 667 -4.23 -27.66 10.75
CA PHE A 667 -3.96 -26.41 11.46
C PHE A 667 -5.13 -26.07 12.37
N GLU A 668 -4.86 -25.37 13.47
CA GLU A 668 -5.87 -24.94 14.42
C GLU A 668 -5.85 -23.42 14.54
N SER A 669 -7.01 -22.76 14.40
CA SER A 669 -7.10 -21.31 14.56
C SER A 669 -6.68 -20.89 15.97
N GLY A 670 -5.93 -19.80 16.08
CA GLY A 670 -5.29 -19.35 17.33
C GLY A 670 -3.89 -19.91 17.57
N LYS A 671 -3.45 -20.96 16.84
CA LYS A 671 -2.07 -21.47 16.83
C LYS A 671 -1.32 -20.99 15.59
N ASN A 672 -0.01 -21.23 15.50
CA ASN A 672 0.72 -20.90 14.27
C ASN A 672 0.46 -21.94 13.18
N ILE A 673 0.33 -21.48 11.93
CA ILE A 673 0.43 -22.29 10.72
C ILE A 673 1.91 -22.46 10.38
N THR A 674 2.35 -23.68 10.07
CA THR A 674 3.72 -24.00 9.67
C THR A 674 3.74 -24.69 8.32
N ILE A 675 4.44 -24.11 7.34
CA ILE A 675 4.58 -24.64 5.97
C ILE A 675 6.06 -24.80 5.63
N ALA A 676 6.49 -26.03 5.35
CA ALA A 676 7.80 -26.30 4.78
C ALA A 676 7.84 -25.88 3.30
N LEU A 677 8.86 -25.11 2.93
CA LEU A 677 9.11 -24.60 1.58
C LEU A 677 10.47 -25.12 1.08
N PRO A 678 10.51 -25.94 0.02
CA PRO A 678 11.77 -26.38 -0.58
C PRO A 678 12.64 -25.20 -1.04
N GLY A 679 13.92 -25.47 -1.26
CA GLY A 679 14.86 -24.48 -1.79
C GLY A 679 14.38 -23.86 -3.10
N TYR A 680 14.50 -22.53 -3.21
CA TYR A 680 14.09 -21.75 -4.38
C TYR A 680 12.65 -21.99 -4.87
N ALA A 681 11.74 -22.46 -4.00
CA ALA A 681 10.39 -22.80 -4.38
C ALA A 681 9.41 -21.64 -4.11
N THR A 682 8.41 -21.52 -5.00
CA THR A 682 7.17 -20.78 -4.73
C THR A 682 6.03 -21.79 -4.54
N MET A 683 5.16 -21.54 -3.57
CA MET A 683 4.01 -22.38 -3.29
C MET A 683 2.74 -21.56 -3.13
N VAL A 684 1.63 -22.08 -3.66
CA VAL A 684 0.28 -21.56 -3.38
C VAL A 684 -0.47 -22.61 -2.59
N VAL A 685 -1.04 -22.20 -1.46
CA VAL A 685 -1.74 -23.06 -0.50
C VAL A 685 -3.10 -22.48 -0.20
N VAL A 686 -4.16 -23.28 -0.39
CA VAL A 686 -5.53 -22.96 -0.01
C VAL A 686 -5.83 -23.59 1.33
N LEU A 687 -6.26 -22.79 2.31
CA LEU A 687 -6.73 -23.26 3.61
C LEU A 687 -8.25 -23.17 3.70
N GLU A 688 -8.88 -24.21 4.23
CA GLU A 688 -10.32 -24.26 4.49
C GLU A 688 -10.61 -25.13 5.72
N ARG A 689 -11.80 -24.98 6.31
CA ARG A 689 -12.21 -25.80 7.45
C ARG A 689 -12.13 -27.30 7.13
N GLY A 690 -11.65 -28.07 8.10
CA GLY A 690 -11.56 -29.51 8.01
C GLY A 690 -10.27 -30.06 8.59
N THR A 691 -10.06 -31.35 8.37
CA THR A 691 -8.86 -32.07 8.81
C THR A 691 -8.06 -32.54 7.60
N ALA A 692 -6.75 -32.63 7.77
CA ALA A 692 -5.86 -33.10 6.72
C ALA A 692 -6.25 -34.49 6.21
N PRO A 693 -5.99 -34.80 4.94
CA PRO A 693 -6.15 -36.15 4.43
C PRO A 693 -5.22 -37.12 5.17
N ARG A 694 -5.67 -38.36 5.41
CA ARG A 694 -4.85 -39.41 6.03
C ARG A 694 -3.64 -39.83 5.19
N LYS A 695 -3.70 -39.66 3.86
CA LYS A 695 -2.66 -40.07 2.92
C LYS A 695 -1.81 -38.87 2.51
N LYS A 696 -0.51 -38.92 2.82
CA LYS A 696 0.48 -37.95 2.35
C LYS A 696 0.66 -38.08 0.84
N MET A 697 0.87 -36.95 0.14
CA MET A 697 1.33 -36.99 -1.25
C MET A 697 2.71 -37.66 -1.33
N PRO A 698 3.02 -38.40 -2.41
CA PRO A 698 4.33 -39.02 -2.56
C PRO A 698 5.43 -37.96 -2.56
N ASP A 699 6.47 -38.18 -1.76
CA ASP A 699 7.70 -37.41 -1.80
C ASP A 699 8.58 -37.90 -2.98
N PRO A 700 9.46 -37.05 -3.54
CA PRO A 700 10.48 -37.51 -4.48
C PRO A 700 11.40 -38.55 -3.82
N SER A 701 12.01 -39.42 -4.62
CA SER A 701 12.98 -40.40 -4.11
C SER A 701 14.19 -39.68 -3.50
N SER A 702 14.70 -40.20 -2.38
CA SER A 702 15.81 -39.58 -1.65
C SER A 702 17.10 -39.59 -2.48
N ILE A 703 17.85 -38.50 -2.48
CA ILE A 703 19.19 -38.43 -3.07
C ILE A 703 20.20 -38.97 -2.06
N SER A 704 20.84 -40.10 -2.39
CA SER A 704 21.94 -40.64 -1.60
C SER A 704 23.24 -39.96 -1.99
N PHE A 705 23.97 -39.46 -1.00
CA PHE A 705 25.31 -38.91 -1.19
C PHE A 705 26.17 -39.13 0.05
N ARG A 706 27.50 -39.04 -0.12
CA ARG A 706 28.48 -39.00 0.97
C ARG A 706 29.56 -37.99 0.61
N THR A 707 29.90 -37.15 1.58
CA THR A 707 30.96 -36.15 1.42
C THR A 707 32.11 -36.46 2.38
N SER A 708 33.33 -36.46 1.86
CA SER A 708 34.58 -36.60 2.61
C SER A 708 35.48 -35.41 2.32
N VAL A 709 36.25 -34.98 3.31
CA VAL A 709 37.26 -33.93 3.17
C VAL A 709 38.61 -34.56 3.47
N ASP A 710 39.57 -34.42 2.56
CA ASP A 710 40.93 -34.95 2.75
C ASP A 710 41.84 -33.98 3.54
N ASP A 711 43.06 -34.41 3.85
CA ASP A 711 44.06 -33.63 4.60
C ASP A 711 44.53 -32.38 3.84
N ALA A 712 44.43 -32.38 2.50
CA ALA A 712 44.65 -31.21 1.64
C ALA A 712 43.42 -30.29 1.58
N ARG A 713 42.44 -30.53 2.47
CA ARG A 713 41.13 -29.90 2.58
C ARG A 713 40.26 -30.07 1.34
N VAL A 714 40.58 -30.91 0.36
CA VAL A 714 39.75 -31.11 -0.83
C VAL A 714 38.48 -31.84 -0.42
N ALA A 715 37.32 -31.25 -0.69
CA ALA A 715 36.04 -31.92 -0.49
C ALA A 715 35.72 -32.79 -1.71
N GLU A 716 35.28 -34.02 -1.46
CA GLU A 716 34.80 -34.95 -2.47
C GLU A 716 33.42 -35.45 -2.06
N THR A 717 32.44 -35.27 -2.95
CA THR A 717 31.09 -35.81 -2.78
C THR A 717 30.84 -36.91 -3.81
N ARG A 718 30.45 -38.09 -3.34
CA ARG A 718 29.83 -39.13 -4.17
C ARG A 718 28.34 -38.99 -4.08
N VAL A 719 27.66 -38.81 -5.20
CA VAL A 719 26.20 -38.63 -5.25
C VAL A 719 25.61 -39.50 -6.35
N THR A 720 24.50 -40.17 -6.03
CA THR A 720 23.70 -40.88 -7.02
C THR A 720 22.71 -39.90 -7.64
N VAL A 721 22.90 -39.56 -8.92
CA VAL A 721 21.96 -38.71 -9.66
C VAL A 721 20.68 -39.53 -9.91
N PRO A 722 19.49 -39.04 -9.52
CA PRO A 722 18.27 -39.81 -9.65
C PRO A 722 17.98 -40.26 -11.09
N SER A 723 17.39 -41.44 -11.26
CA SER A 723 17.03 -41.97 -12.58
C SER A 723 15.66 -41.49 -13.06
N ASP A 724 14.86 -40.86 -12.19
CA ASP A 724 13.48 -40.43 -12.41
C ASP A 724 13.33 -38.94 -12.70
N ILE A 725 14.36 -38.30 -13.29
CA ILE A 725 14.36 -36.87 -13.63
C ILE A 725 13.30 -36.57 -14.71
N LYS A 726 12.53 -35.50 -14.51
CA LYS A 726 11.56 -34.97 -15.50
C LYS A 726 11.73 -33.48 -15.81
N GLY A 727 12.55 -32.76 -15.05
CA GLY A 727 12.83 -31.34 -15.26
C GLY A 727 14.30 -31.00 -14.99
N ARG A 728 14.53 -29.94 -14.22
CA ARG A 728 15.88 -29.51 -13.84
C ARG A 728 16.60 -30.58 -13.01
N CYS A 729 17.89 -30.77 -13.26
CA CYS A 729 18.80 -31.52 -12.40
C CYS A 729 20.14 -30.79 -12.41
N GLU A 730 20.40 -29.99 -11.38
CA GLU A 730 21.52 -29.06 -11.34
C GLU A 730 22.29 -29.18 -10.02
N LEU A 731 23.61 -29.18 -10.11
CA LEU A 731 24.51 -28.87 -9.01
C LEU A 731 24.60 -27.35 -8.90
N LEU A 732 24.14 -26.82 -7.78
CA LEU A 732 24.29 -25.42 -7.41
C LEU A 732 25.50 -25.30 -6.50
N VAL A 733 26.43 -24.42 -6.83
CA VAL A 733 27.59 -24.12 -5.97
C VAL A 733 27.61 -22.64 -5.66
N ILE A 734 27.70 -22.32 -4.39
CA ILE A 734 27.72 -20.96 -3.86
C ILE A 734 29.03 -20.76 -3.11
N GLY A 735 29.87 -19.84 -3.59
CA GLY A 735 31.12 -19.47 -2.97
C GLY A 735 31.01 -18.15 -2.22
N TYR A 736 31.69 -18.05 -1.08
CA TYR A 736 31.73 -16.88 -0.20
C TYR A 736 33.18 -16.43 0.03
N PRO A 737 33.75 -15.54 -0.80
CA PRO A 737 33.13 -14.93 -1.98
C PRO A 737 33.31 -15.76 -3.25
N ALA A 738 34.29 -16.66 -3.34
CA ALA A 738 34.71 -17.26 -4.61
C ALA A 738 34.32 -18.74 -4.73
N LEU A 739 34.03 -19.14 -5.97
CA LEU A 739 33.65 -20.51 -6.31
C LEU A 739 34.86 -21.44 -6.20
N PRO A 740 34.70 -22.66 -5.66
CA PRO A 740 35.72 -23.69 -5.78
C PRO A 740 35.87 -24.12 -7.24
N ALA A 741 37.04 -24.65 -7.60
CA ALA A 741 37.20 -25.33 -8.88
C ALA A 741 36.51 -26.70 -8.79
N ILE A 742 35.66 -27.04 -9.78
CA ILE A 742 34.83 -28.24 -9.74
C ILE A 742 35.22 -29.19 -10.86
N SER A 743 35.32 -30.47 -10.54
CA SER A 743 35.32 -31.55 -11.52
C SER A 743 34.32 -32.64 -11.16
N ILE A 744 33.73 -33.26 -12.18
CA ILE A 744 32.90 -34.46 -12.05
C ILE A 744 33.61 -35.58 -12.79
N ASP A 745 33.89 -36.68 -12.08
CA ASP A 745 34.67 -37.82 -12.60
C ASP A 745 35.97 -37.37 -13.30
N ASP A 746 36.70 -36.47 -12.62
CA ASP A 746 37.95 -35.83 -13.05
C ASP A 746 37.85 -34.92 -14.29
N ARG A 747 36.65 -34.62 -14.77
CA ARG A 747 36.41 -33.66 -15.87
C ARG A 747 35.98 -32.32 -15.32
N ALA A 748 36.65 -31.25 -15.73
CA ALA A 748 36.20 -29.89 -15.44
C ALA A 748 34.86 -29.62 -16.13
N LEU A 749 33.93 -28.95 -15.43
CA LEU A 749 32.66 -28.53 -16.02
C LEU A 749 32.64 -27.02 -16.27
N VAL A 750 31.98 -26.65 -17.36
CA VAL A 750 31.58 -25.27 -17.62
C VAL A 750 30.21 -25.04 -16.99
N PRO A 751 30.03 -24.02 -16.15
CA PRO A 751 28.72 -23.71 -15.58
C PRO A 751 27.76 -23.29 -16.69
N GLN A 752 26.51 -23.78 -16.65
CA GLN A 752 25.46 -23.33 -17.56
C GLN A 752 25.06 -21.88 -17.28
N LYS A 753 25.06 -21.51 -16.01
CA LYS A 753 24.70 -20.17 -15.54
C LYS A 753 25.61 -19.77 -14.40
N THR A 754 25.91 -18.48 -14.34
CA THR A 754 26.61 -17.87 -13.21
C THR A 754 25.90 -16.59 -12.78
N SER A 755 26.05 -16.27 -11.52
CA SER A 755 25.55 -15.03 -10.92
C SER A 755 26.51 -14.62 -9.81
N ARG A 756 26.47 -13.34 -9.43
CA ARG A 756 27.33 -12.81 -8.36
C ARG A 756 26.58 -11.74 -7.58
N ALA A 757 27.07 -11.50 -6.37
CA ALA A 757 26.54 -10.48 -5.50
C ALA A 757 26.51 -9.09 -6.14
N LYS A 758 25.45 -8.36 -5.79
CA LYS A 758 25.34 -6.90 -5.96
C LYS A 758 24.80 -6.35 -4.65
N LEU A 759 25.63 -6.45 -3.61
CA LEU A 759 25.22 -6.21 -2.24
C LEU A 759 24.61 -4.81 -2.08
N ASN A 760 23.42 -4.78 -1.49
CA ASN A 760 22.65 -3.58 -1.16
C ASN A 760 22.44 -2.63 -2.35
N ASN A 761 22.47 -3.16 -3.58
CA ASN A 761 22.28 -2.41 -4.81
C ASN A 761 20.79 -2.28 -5.17
N PHE A 762 20.06 -1.54 -4.35
CA PHE A 762 18.65 -1.25 -4.58
C PHE A 762 18.48 -0.18 -5.65
N ALA A 763 17.51 -0.38 -6.55
CA ALA A 763 17.18 0.60 -7.58
C ALA A 763 16.41 1.80 -6.99
N GLY A 764 16.71 3.00 -7.49
CA GLY A 764 15.97 4.22 -7.17
C GLY A 764 16.36 4.88 -5.84
N TYR A 765 15.48 5.73 -5.35
CA TYR A 765 15.76 6.67 -4.26
C TYR A 765 15.36 6.17 -2.86
N ALA A 766 14.51 5.14 -2.76
CA ALA A 766 13.92 4.70 -1.50
C ALA A 766 14.79 3.65 -0.82
N VAL A 767 16.00 4.01 -0.38
CA VAL A 767 16.99 3.06 0.16
C VAL A 767 17.10 3.07 1.69
N ALA A 768 16.43 4.00 2.37
CA ALA A 768 16.41 4.07 3.82
C ALA A 768 15.79 2.78 4.41
N GLY A 769 16.45 2.22 5.43
CA GLY A 769 16.05 0.94 6.05
C GLY A 769 16.21 -0.31 5.16
N MET A 770 16.62 -0.16 3.89
CA MET A 770 16.75 -1.28 2.94
C MET A 770 18.10 -2.00 3.03
N LYS A 771 19.16 -1.34 3.50
CA LYS A 771 20.47 -2.00 3.58
C LYS A 771 20.42 -3.13 4.61
N SER A 772 20.88 -4.30 4.22
CA SER A 772 21.08 -5.44 5.12
C SER A 772 22.53 -5.46 5.59
N SER A 773 22.74 -5.50 6.91
CA SER A 773 24.05 -5.71 7.52
C SER A 773 24.50 -7.18 7.47
N LYS A 774 23.61 -8.10 7.06
CA LYS A 774 23.92 -9.53 6.88
C LYS A 774 24.33 -9.87 5.45
N ALA A 775 24.30 -8.91 4.53
CA ALA A 775 24.68 -9.12 3.15
C ALA A 775 26.19 -9.42 3.05
N THR A 776 26.54 -10.58 2.50
CA THR A 776 27.92 -11.04 2.34
C THR A 776 28.24 -11.28 0.88
N ASP A 777 29.46 -11.03 0.44
CA ASP A 777 29.85 -11.25 -0.95
C ASP A 777 29.74 -12.73 -1.34
N TRP A 778 29.27 -12.99 -2.56
CA TRP A 778 29.00 -14.34 -3.05
C TRP A 778 29.13 -14.45 -4.56
N ASN A 779 29.53 -15.63 -5.04
CA ASN A 779 29.44 -16.05 -6.43
C ASN A 779 28.69 -17.38 -6.50
N MET A 780 27.84 -17.55 -7.51
CA MET A 780 27.03 -18.76 -7.68
C MET A 780 27.17 -19.29 -9.09
N ALA A 781 27.29 -20.61 -9.21
CA ALA A 781 27.33 -21.34 -10.48
C ALA A 781 26.35 -22.52 -10.46
N GLY A 782 25.68 -22.75 -11.59
CA GLY A 782 24.83 -23.91 -11.81
C GLY A 782 25.43 -24.84 -12.88
N TYR A 783 25.53 -26.13 -12.57
CA TYR A 783 26.05 -27.16 -13.46
C TYR A 783 24.98 -28.22 -13.71
N ASP A 784 24.76 -28.59 -14.96
CA ASP A 784 23.76 -29.60 -15.32
C ASP A 784 24.25 -31.00 -15.03
N LEU A 785 23.45 -31.75 -14.28
CA LEU A 785 23.70 -33.14 -13.89
C LEU A 785 22.86 -34.14 -14.70
N ALA A 786 21.94 -33.68 -15.56
CA ALA A 786 21.09 -34.55 -16.37
C ALA A 786 21.86 -35.60 -17.20
N PRO A 787 23.08 -35.32 -17.75
CA PRO A 787 23.86 -36.33 -18.47
C PRO A 787 24.25 -37.56 -17.65
N TRP A 788 24.17 -37.50 -16.31
CA TRP A 788 24.49 -38.58 -15.38
C TRP A 788 23.27 -39.22 -14.72
N GLN A 789 22.06 -38.97 -15.24
CA GLN A 789 20.81 -39.59 -14.78
C GLN A 789 20.96 -41.10 -14.51
N GLY A 790 20.67 -41.52 -13.28
CA GLY A 790 20.76 -42.91 -12.83
C GLY A 790 22.18 -43.42 -12.53
N LYS A 791 23.20 -42.56 -12.53
CA LYS A 791 24.60 -42.92 -12.25
C LYS A 791 25.07 -42.33 -10.93
N GLU A 792 25.98 -43.03 -10.26
CA GLU A 792 26.80 -42.43 -9.22
C GLU A 792 27.94 -41.65 -9.87
N ILE A 793 28.17 -40.43 -9.39
CA ILE A 793 29.24 -39.55 -9.85
C ILE A 793 30.09 -39.08 -8.67
N ARG A 794 31.34 -38.74 -8.97
CA ARG A 794 32.27 -38.16 -8.01
C ARG A 794 32.50 -36.69 -8.32
N ILE A 795 32.03 -35.80 -7.44
CA ILE A 795 32.23 -34.36 -7.52
C ILE A 795 33.42 -33.99 -6.63
N ARG A 796 34.44 -33.34 -7.19
CA ARG A 796 35.60 -32.84 -6.44
C ARG A 796 35.60 -31.31 -6.43
N TYR A 797 35.82 -30.74 -5.26
CA TYR A 797 35.94 -29.29 -5.04
C TYR A 797 37.39 -28.95 -4.68
N ALA A 798 38.14 -28.41 -5.65
CA ALA A 798 39.53 -27.99 -5.49
C ALA A 798 39.64 -26.52 -5.02
N LYS A 799 40.60 -26.25 -4.12
CA LYS A 799 40.77 -25.03 -3.30
C LYS A 799 39.70 -24.86 -2.22
N THR A 800 40.11 -25.04 -0.98
CA THR A 800 39.22 -25.12 0.19
C THR A 800 39.66 -24.22 1.33
N GLY A 801 40.40 -23.16 0.99
CA GLY A 801 40.63 -22.03 1.87
C GLY A 801 39.47 -21.01 1.89
N GLN A 802 38.44 -21.21 1.08
CA GLN A 802 37.28 -20.32 0.95
C GLN A 802 36.00 -21.07 1.33
N GLN A 803 35.06 -20.39 2.00
CA GLN A 803 33.78 -20.97 2.40
C GLN A 803 32.89 -21.12 1.17
N PHE A 804 32.27 -22.30 1.00
CA PHE A 804 31.30 -22.55 -0.06
C PHE A 804 30.28 -23.57 0.41
N GLU A 805 29.13 -23.58 -0.25
CA GLU A 805 28.06 -24.55 -0.08
C GLU A 805 27.76 -25.17 -1.45
N SER A 806 27.32 -26.43 -1.45
CA SER A 806 26.82 -27.05 -2.67
C SER A 806 25.52 -27.81 -2.46
N PHE A 807 24.64 -27.75 -3.46
CA PHE A 807 23.32 -28.34 -3.42
C PHE A 807 22.99 -29.05 -4.72
N VAL A 808 22.25 -30.17 -4.65
CA VAL A 808 21.58 -30.74 -5.82
C VAL A 808 20.14 -30.27 -5.82
N LEU A 809 19.75 -29.53 -6.85
CA LEU A 809 18.36 -29.23 -7.16
C LEU A 809 17.88 -30.20 -8.24
N VAL A 810 16.83 -30.97 -7.95
CA VAL A 810 16.28 -31.93 -8.90
C VAL A 810 14.77 -31.90 -8.93
N GLU A 811 14.20 -32.03 -10.12
CA GLU A 811 12.77 -32.18 -10.40
C GLU A 811 12.49 -33.62 -10.85
N GLN A 812 11.91 -34.42 -9.94
CA GLN A 812 11.73 -35.86 -10.13
C GLN A 812 10.27 -36.25 -10.33
N ARG A 813 10.09 -37.36 -11.04
CA ARG A 813 8.78 -37.98 -11.20
C ARG A 813 8.28 -38.49 -9.86
N VAL A 814 7.03 -38.18 -9.57
CA VAL A 814 6.26 -38.80 -8.48
C VAL A 814 4.99 -39.43 -9.05
N PRO A 815 4.42 -40.47 -8.42
CA PRO A 815 3.13 -41.01 -8.82
C PRO A 815 2.09 -39.89 -8.90
N ALA A 816 1.52 -39.70 -10.10
CA ALA A 816 0.53 -38.66 -10.34
C ALA A 816 -0.75 -38.99 -9.55
N ALA A 817 -1.17 -38.11 -8.66
CA ALA A 817 -2.57 -38.09 -8.25
C ALA A 817 -3.40 -37.54 -9.41
N ALA A 818 -4.62 -38.04 -9.60
CA ALA A 818 -5.56 -37.44 -10.54
C ALA A 818 -5.69 -35.94 -10.20
N ALA A 819 -5.36 -35.06 -11.15
CA ALA A 819 -5.59 -33.64 -10.97
C ALA A 819 -7.08 -33.44 -10.63
N GLY A 820 -7.39 -32.72 -9.56
CA GLY A 820 -8.78 -32.34 -9.33
C GLY A 820 -9.25 -31.49 -10.51
N ALA A 821 -10.51 -31.60 -10.90
CA ALA A 821 -11.10 -30.90 -12.05
C ALA A 821 -11.12 -29.34 -11.96
N ARG A 822 -10.33 -28.72 -11.06
CA ARG A 822 -10.37 -27.29 -10.71
C ARG A 822 -9.00 -26.64 -10.49
N ASN A 823 -7.88 -27.16 -11.02
CA ASN A 823 -6.62 -26.42 -10.90
C ASN A 823 -6.43 -25.47 -12.10
N ASP A 824 -6.69 -24.18 -11.88
CA ASP A 824 -6.61 -23.11 -12.89
C ASP A 824 -5.21 -22.48 -13.00
N LEU A 825 -4.28 -22.84 -12.10
CA LEU A 825 -2.88 -22.43 -12.19
C LEU A 825 -2.10 -23.29 -13.19
N PRO A 826 -1.09 -22.74 -13.87
CA PRO A 826 -0.16 -23.53 -14.66
C PRO A 826 0.57 -24.52 -13.73
N VAL A 827 0.12 -25.78 -13.72
CA VAL A 827 0.83 -26.86 -13.06
C VAL A 827 2.01 -27.22 -13.96
N THR A 828 3.25 -27.13 -13.45
CA THR A 828 4.42 -27.65 -14.17
C THR A 828 4.40 -29.18 -14.29
N GLY A 829 3.50 -29.83 -13.53
CA GLY A 829 3.04 -31.20 -13.66
C GLY A 829 2.69 -31.76 -12.28
N ASN A 830 1.56 -32.45 -12.11
CA ASN A 830 1.23 -33.10 -10.83
C ASN A 830 2.13 -34.29 -10.52
N ASP A 831 2.85 -34.77 -11.53
CA ASP A 831 3.76 -35.89 -11.50
C ASP A 831 5.23 -35.46 -11.33
N VAL A 832 5.49 -34.20 -10.97
CA VAL A 832 6.84 -33.69 -10.70
C VAL A 832 6.93 -33.08 -9.30
N ARG A 833 8.00 -33.35 -8.56
CA ARG A 833 8.34 -32.63 -7.33
C ARG A 833 9.78 -32.15 -7.39
N ARG A 834 10.00 -30.91 -6.96
CA ARG A 834 11.33 -30.35 -6.74
C ARG A 834 11.81 -30.73 -5.34
N GLN A 835 13.06 -31.13 -5.24
CA GLN A 835 13.81 -31.13 -3.98
C GLN A 835 15.17 -30.46 -4.17
N THR A 836 15.67 -29.87 -3.09
CA THR A 836 17.02 -29.32 -3.02
C THR A 836 17.72 -29.94 -1.81
N VAL A 837 18.84 -30.60 -2.04
CA VAL A 837 19.59 -31.34 -1.02
C VAL A 837 20.98 -30.75 -0.92
N GLN A 838 21.37 -30.32 0.28
CA GLN A 838 22.72 -29.82 0.55
C GLN A 838 23.71 -30.99 0.56
N LEU A 839 24.82 -30.85 -0.17
CA LEU A 839 25.89 -31.85 -0.27
C LEU A 839 27.09 -31.51 0.63
N TYR A 840 27.41 -30.21 0.72
CA TYR A 840 28.53 -29.67 1.49
C TYR A 840 28.14 -28.35 2.14
#